data_AF-A0A2V6CL25-F1
#
_entry.id   AF-A0A2V6CL25-F1
#
_cell.length_a   1.000
_cell.length_b   1.000
_cell.length_c   1.000
_cell.angle_alpha   90.00
_cell.angle_beta   90.00
_cell.angle_gamma   90.00
#
_symmetry.space_group_name_H-M   'P 1'
#
loop_
_entity.id
_entity.type
_entity.pdbx_description
1 polymer ?
#
loop_
_entity_poly.entity_id
_entity_poly.type
_entity_poly.pdbx_seq_one_letter_code
_entity_poly.pdbx_strand_id
1 'polypeptide(L)'
;MANATPEYSRPVKPRSWKRRLARFSAGLLLLLVVVYFVATSAPFLKGVILPRVGKALNAEITVGDASISPFSRLILRQLKVKTTGAEPLLQADEVRLRYSLWSILGGNIKVDEVTLDSPTIQIVQNADGTSNLDPLLGQEEKPAAKPPAKPSKSLRLEVKNVALKNVNLRAVQSFKDGGRQTIELSDINIGLDELKNGGSGKLTLAAAMKMERTQTNAHDSLQARGSGALEFALGPDLMPQFVRGKVTHEIVKGDGSFAGFSGERSELDCDVTPTEVKNLSVSFFQSDKPLGALRITGPFDLNKLEGHLKLEVQSIDRQVLNLAGATRGWDFGNSTLNATNLIDIAQRGSVLAANGKLTGRQLGIKQGKQSTPTLDLDFDYQVTVNLNDNSALLQKLNLLGKQGQNDLLRAGLDRSMNLTWGAVQPGFKESSLQLAINKLNLADWQLFLGNIPVSGKADAQLNLLAQQDGKQLKADLTAKVQELNAQFGANRIERANLQLQLTGRMDDFKNAKLEKYSLAFGQGSQPTLTANGSASYALDSGDLSAQTTLEASLPVLLKQIVVPQLNASAGTIKLTALALRKGQETSASGNLVLGDFSGRYGDYQFQNYQTTFDFDVGVKDQLAQLRRVALAVRQGPESGGSFDLGGRYDLTKQTGEFNFTAADFNQNALRPFLAPVLAPNKLVSLSLNGKGSANYDPQGESSVKAGLTLTNLVVEDPQNKLPKSSLAAGLQLDGGMKQSLVNLRQLLLTLSPTDRAKNQLQLSGKVDLANTNAGPGKLTLQAESLDVTPYYDLFAGPSNTRPAEPEKKTKTTPQPAASPVEPDPVALPFQQFTFDAKIDRLYLREIAVSNFLATVKLNHGEVAVKPLQLAFNGAPVSASALVNLAVKGYTYDLWLNADKVPLEPIANTFAPDDRGQYQGLILANAQIKGAGVTGTNLRTNLNGQVSYSYTNANIQLLGKKAKLLIWPIATLLRVNDITKSPVNWLDAQIQLGAGKIGVNRFALQSEAFEAHAHGDIPIADVLDQSPLNLPVEFSLRRSLAQKSGLTPPGAPPDTPYVKLPDFVTVKGTLGDPKTHLNELALGGLLLKTGVGIAEKVGVNVGDKTGSLLKGVGNLLTGQKPATTNDTTTTNPPPKFNPLDLLRKKK
;
A
#
# COMPACT_ATOMS: atom_id res chain seq x y z
N MET A 1 -103.75 -27.09 17.41
CA MET A 1 -104.60 -28.14 16.81
C MET A 1 -103.90 -29.48 16.99
N ALA A 2 -104.68 -30.49 17.33
CA ALA A 2 -104.28 -31.78 17.88
C ALA A 2 -103.89 -32.84 16.83
N ASN A 3 -103.23 -33.91 17.31
CA ASN A 3 -103.30 -35.33 16.86
C ASN A 3 -102.77 -35.68 15.45
N ALA A 4 -102.23 -36.86 15.13
CA ALA A 4 -101.93 -38.12 15.82
C ALA A 4 -100.95 -38.98 14.95
N THR A 5 -100.42 -40.05 15.55
CA THR A 5 -99.74 -41.27 15.01
C THR A 5 -100.53 -42.05 13.91
N PRO A 6 -100.11 -43.24 13.38
CA PRO A 6 -98.82 -44.01 13.31
C PRO A 6 -98.49 -44.47 11.84
N GLU A 7 -97.48 -45.28 11.46
CA GLU A 7 -97.41 -46.77 11.52
C GLU A 7 -96.12 -47.36 10.84
N TYR A 8 -95.83 -48.65 11.12
CA TYR A 8 -94.60 -49.46 10.91
C TYR A 8 -94.35 -50.03 9.48
N SER A 9 -93.09 -50.35 9.12
CA SER A 9 -92.73 -51.61 8.42
C SER A 9 -91.22 -52.00 8.44
N ARG A 10 -91.00 -53.32 8.36
CA ARG A 10 -89.88 -54.23 8.74
C ARG A 10 -88.43 -54.00 8.23
N PRO A 11 -87.41 -54.61 8.90
CA PRO A 11 -85.98 -54.47 8.57
C PRO A 11 -85.37 -55.64 7.77
N VAL A 12 -84.28 -55.38 7.04
CA VAL A 12 -83.38 -56.36 6.39
C VAL A 12 -81.94 -56.17 6.88
N LYS A 13 -81.24 -57.27 7.21
CA LYS A 13 -79.82 -57.34 7.63
C LYS A 13 -78.86 -56.88 6.52
N PRO A 14 -77.67 -56.34 6.91
CA PRO A 14 -76.45 -56.83 6.25
C PRO A 14 -75.16 -56.99 7.12
N ARG A 15 -74.36 -57.95 6.62
CA ARG A 15 -72.92 -58.30 6.71
C ARG A 15 -71.87 -57.39 7.41
N SER A 16 -71.14 -58.03 8.34
CA SER A 16 -69.66 -58.23 8.45
C SER A 16 -68.58 -57.12 8.40
N TRP A 17 -68.88 -55.82 8.62
CA TRP A 17 -67.81 -54.79 8.84
C TRP A 17 -67.21 -54.85 10.26
N LYS A 18 -68.04 -55.05 11.30
CA LYS A 18 -67.65 -54.89 12.72
C LYS A 18 -66.48 -55.79 13.16
N ARG A 19 -66.33 -56.99 12.57
CA ARG A 19 -65.18 -57.89 12.84
C ARG A 19 -63.88 -57.47 12.14
N ARG A 20 -63.93 -56.73 11.03
CA ARG A 20 -62.74 -56.15 10.38
C ARG A 20 -62.24 -54.92 11.15
N LEU A 21 -63.16 -54.06 11.59
CA LEU A 21 -62.82 -52.90 12.43
C LEU A 21 -62.24 -53.33 13.79
N ALA A 22 -62.83 -54.33 14.47
CA ALA A 22 -62.28 -54.83 15.73
C ALA A 22 -60.89 -55.48 15.60
N ARG A 23 -60.59 -56.20 14.51
CA ARG A 23 -59.24 -56.72 14.23
C ARG A 23 -58.27 -55.62 13.83
N PHE A 24 -58.74 -54.60 13.11
CA PHE A 24 -57.92 -53.43 12.77
C PHE A 24 -57.63 -52.58 14.00
N SER A 25 -58.59 -52.38 14.90
CA SER A 25 -58.42 -51.69 16.18
C SER A 25 -57.55 -52.48 17.15
N ALA A 26 -57.75 -53.79 17.28
CA ALA A 26 -56.88 -54.65 18.10
C ALA A 26 -55.47 -54.75 17.51
N GLY A 27 -55.33 -54.84 16.17
CA GLY A 27 -54.06 -54.80 15.47
C GLY A 27 -53.36 -53.44 15.58
N LEU A 28 -54.09 -52.33 15.51
CA LEU A 28 -53.59 -50.96 15.72
C LEU A 28 -53.19 -50.74 17.17
N LEU A 29 -53.95 -51.26 18.14
CA LEU A 29 -53.66 -51.14 19.56
C LEU A 29 -52.46 -52.02 19.95
N LEU A 30 -52.37 -53.25 19.41
CA LEU A 30 -51.17 -54.09 19.52
C LEU A 30 -49.96 -53.41 18.85
N LEU A 31 -50.15 -52.80 17.68
CA LEU A 31 -49.10 -52.06 16.98
C LEU A 31 -48.68 -50.81 17.77
N LEU A 32 -49.60 -50.06 18.38
CA LEU A 32 -49.28 -48.93 19.25
C LEU A 32 -48.56 -49.38 20.52
N VAL A 33 -48.92 -50.52 21.09
CA VAL A 33 -48.22 -51.12 22.24
C VAL A 33 -46.81 -51.57 21.85
N VAL A 34 -46.65 -52.27 20.71
CA VAL A 34 -45.35 -52.68 20.19
C VAL A 34 -44.50 -51.47 19.83
N VAL A 35 -45.06 -50.47 19.15
CA VAL A 35 -44.39 -49.19 18.83
C VAL A 35 -44.02 -48.46 20.12
N TYR A 36 -44.87 -48.46 21.15
CA TYR A 36 -44.54 -47.89 22.45
C TYR A 36 -43.36 -48.61 23.10
N PHE A 37 -43.38 -49.94 23.20
CA PHE A 37 -42.27 -50.71 23.80
C PHE A 37 -40.98 -50.60 22.97
N VAL A 38 -41.07 -50.55 21.64
CA VAL A 38 -39.90 -50.35 20.77
C VAL A 38 -39.37 -48.92 20.91
N ALA A 39 -40.22 -47.89 20.82
CA ALA A 39 -39.82 -46.48 20.89
C ALA A 39 -39.30 -46.06 22.27
N THR A 40 -39.70 -46.76 23.35
CA THR A 40 -39.20 -46.54 24.72
C THR A 40 -37.99 -47.42 25.08
N SER A 41 -37.57 -48.34 24.21
CA SER A 41 -36.47 -49.25 24.47
C SER A 41 -35.10 -48.57 24.35
N ALA A 42 -34.14 -48.99 25.20
CA ALA A 42 -32.76 -48.54 25.12
C ALA A 42 -32.09 -48.80 23.74
N PRO A 43 -32.32 -49.95 23.06
CA PRO A 43 -31.83 -50.17 21.70
C PRO A 43 -32.36 -49.15 20.69
N PHE A 44 -33.63 -48.72 20.78
CA PHE A 44 -34.19 -47.72 19.87
C PHE A 44 -33.60 -46.33 20.11
N LEU A 45 -33.43 -45.92 21.36
CA LEU A 45 -32.74 -44.67 21.69
C LEU A 45 -31.31 -44.68 21.12
N LYS A 46 -30.53 -45.74 21.38
CA LYS A 46 -29.15 -45.85 20.93
C LYS A 46 -29.02 -45.99 19.40
N GLY A 47 -29.94 -46.71 18.76
CA GLY A 47 -29.87 -46.99 17.33
C GLY A 47 -30.55 -45.95 16.43
N VAL A 48 -31.53 -45.19 16.93
CA VAL A 48 -32.37 -44.30 16.09
C VAL A 48 -32.29 -42.84 16.54
N ILE A 49 -32.40 -42.56 17.85
CA ILE A 49 -32.48 -41.19 18.36
C ILE A 49 -31.07 -40.59 18.49
N LEU A 50 -30.14 -41.25 19.20
CA LEU A 50 -28.78 -40.73 19.42
C LEU A 50 -28.03 -40.42 18.12
N PRO A 51 -28.08 -41.24 17.05
CA PRO A 51 -27.43 -40.90 15.79
C PRO A 51 -28.02 -39.66 15.11
N ARG A 52 -29.33 -39.39 15.27
CA ARG A 52 -29.97 -38.17 14.74
C ARG A 52 -29.58 -36.94 15.53
N VAL A 53 -29.55 -37.05 16.86
CA VAL A 53 -29.09 -35.96 17.75
C VAL A 53 -27.61 -35.67 17.50
N GLY A 54 -26.79 -36.72 17.35
CA GLY A 54 -25.38 -36.57 17.01
C GLY A 54 -25.16 -35.88 15.66
N LYS A 55 -25.94 -36.24 14.63
CA LYS A 55 -25.91 -35.52 13.34
C LYS A 55 -26.32 -34.05 13.47
N ALA A 56 -27.36 -33.74 14.24
CA ALA A 56 -27.81 -32.37 14.45
C ALA A 56 -26.79 -31.52 15.22
N LEU A 57 -26.00 -32.15 16.09
CA LEU A 57 -24.97 -31.50 16.91
C LEU A 57 -23.55 -31.62 16.33
N ASN A 58 -23.38 -32.20 15.14
CA ASN A 58 -22.07 -32.54 14.57
C ASN A 58 -21.14 -33.26 15.57
N ALA A 59 -21.70 -34.16 16.38
CA ALA A 59 -21.01 -34.85 17.47
C ALA A 59 -21.37 -36.34 17.51
N GLU A 60 -20.42 -37.17 17.92
CA GLU A 60 -20.65 -38.56 18.30
C GLU A 60 -21.17 -38.61 19.74
N ILE A 61 -22.38 -39.14 19.93
CA ILE A 61 -23.02 -39.24 21.24
C ILE A 61 -23.21 -40.72 21.57
N THR A 62 -22.60 -41.15 22.67
CA THR A 62 -22.69 -42.52 23.19
C THR A 62 -23.22 -42.51 24.61
N VAL A 63 -23.99 -43.54 24.96
CA VAL A 63 -24.58 -43.72 26.29
C VAL A 63 -24.43 -45.19 26.69
N GLY A 64 -23.89 -45.45 27.88
CA GLY A 64 -23.70 -46.80 28.42
C GLY A 64 -25.03 -47.50 28.75
N ASP A 65 -25.94 -46.81 29.43
CA ASP A 65 -27.30 -47.30 29.73
C ASP A 65 -28.32 -46.16 29.66
N ALA A 66 -29.55 -46.48 29.25
CA ALA A 66 -30.60 -45.47 29.11
C ALA A 66 -31.99 -46.01 29.47
N SER A 67 -32.73 -45.25 30.26
CA SER A 67 -34.11 -45.53 30.62
C SER A 67 -35.00 -44.34 30.26
N ILE A 68 -36.03 -44.58 29.44
CA ILE A 68 -36.93 -43.54 28.94
C ILE A 68 -38.38 -43.89 29.25
N SER A 69 -39.05 -42.99 29.94
CA SER A 69 -40.51 -42.86 29.97
C SER A 69 -40.87 -41.60 29.17
N PRO A 70 -41.39 -41.71 27.94
CA PRO A 70 -41.56 -40.59 26.99
C PRO A 70 -42.38 -39.41 27.52
N PHE A 71 -43.23 -39.66 28.51
CA PHE A 71 -44.12 -38.65 29.06
C PHE A 71 -43.61 -38.06 30.37
N SER A 72 -42.57 -38.65 30.99
CA SER A 72 -42.22 -38.28 32.36
C SER A 72 -40.78 -38.43 32.82
N ARG A 73 -39.93 -39.19 32.13
CA ARG A 73 -38.58 -39.52 32.65
C ARG A 73 -37.58 -39.81 31.55
N LEU A 74 -36.36 -39.33 31.74
CA LEU A 74 -35.18 -39.69 30.96
C LEU A 74 -34.01 -39.89 31.94
N ILE A 75 -33.36 -41.05 31.87
CA ILE A 75 -32.10 -41.33 32.59
C ILE A 75 -31.09 -41.82 31.57
N LEU A 76 -29.94 -41.16 31.49
CA LEU A 76 -28.79 -41.55 30.67
C LEU A 76 -27.60 -41.78 31.60
N ARG A 77 -26.98 -42.95 31.55
CA ARG A 77 -25.79 -43.29 32.34
C ARG A 77 -24.58 -43.40 31.43
N GLN A 78 -23.43 -42.92 31.89
CA GLN A 78 -22.18 -42.89 31.12
C GLN A 78 -22.37 -42.20 29.76
N LEU A 79 -22.91 -40.99 29.79
CA LEU A 79 -23.06 -40.16 28.60
C LEU A 79 -21.69 -39.66 28.16
N LYS A 80 -21.36 -39.82 26.89
CA LYS A 80 -20.12 -39.29 26.30
C LYS A 80 -20.42 -38.64 24.95
N VAL A 81 -20.02 -37.38 24.83
CA VAL A 81 -20.15 -36.55 23.63
C VAL A 81 -18.77 -36.20 23.11
N LYS A 82 -18.47 -36.60 21.89
CA LYS A 82 -17.18 -36.35 21.23
C LYS A 82 -17.41 -35.61 19.92
N THR A 83 -16.69 -34.52 19.71
CA THR A 83 -16.73 -33.71 18.48
C THR A 83 -15.47 -34.01 17.65
N THR A 84 -14.48 -33.11 17.70
CA THR A 84 -13.19 -33.23 17.03
C THR A 84 -12.06 -33.37 18.07
N GLY A 85 -11.01 -34.12 17.73
CA GLY A 85 -9.87 -34.38 18.62
C GLY A 85 -9.93 -35.73 19.35
N ALA A 86 -8.91 -36.00 20.17
CA ALA A 86 -8.75 -37.27 20.88
C ALA A 86 -9.66 -37.38 22.11
N GLU A 87 -9.82 -36.27 22.84
CA GLU A 87 -10.57 -36.21 24.09
C GLU A 87 -12.07 -35.91 23.82
N PRO A 88 -12.99 -36.53 24.58
CA PRO A 88 -14.42 -36.20 24.48
C PRO A 88 -14.69 -34.81 25.09
N LEU A 89 -15.54 -34.03 24.41
CA LEU A 89 -15.95 -32.71 24.87
C LEU A 89 -16.73 -32.77 26.20
N LEU A 90 -17.61 -33.77 26.36
CA LEU A 90 -18.39 -33.98 27.57
C LEU A 90 -18.46 -35.46 27.92
N GLN A 91 -18.23 -35.79 29.18
CA GLN A 91 -18.52 -37.08 29.80
C GLN A 91 -19.35 -36.85 31.05
N ALA A 92 -20.36 -37.66 31.33
CA ALA A 92 -21.15 -37.55 32.55
C ALA A 92 -21.59 -38.93 33.05
N ASP A 93 -21.54 -39.13 34.36
CA ASP A 93 -21.91 -40.41 34.98
C ASP A 93 -23.41 -40.66 34.89
N GLU A 94 -24.21 -39.62 35.17
CA GLU A 94 -25.67 -39.70 35.07
C GLU A 94 -26.29 -38.36 34.64
N VAL A 95 -27.20 -38.41 33.68
CA VAL A 95 -28.15 -37.35 33.35
C VAL A 95 -29.55 -37.83 33.67
N ARG A 96 -30.27 -37.11 34.53
CA ARG A 96 -31.62 -37.45 34.95
C ARG A 96 -32.55 -36.27 34.72
N LEU A 97 -33.67 -36.52 34.07
CA LEU A 97 -34.71 -35.54 33.82
C LEU A 97 -36.07 -36.16 34.17
N ARG A 98 -36.85 -35.51 35.04
CA ARG A 98 -38.23 -35.85 35.34
C ARG A 98 -39.11 -34.66 35.01
N TYR A 99 -40.09 -34.89 34.16
CA TYR A 99 -40.95 -33.85 33.60
C TYR A 99 -42.40 -34.35 33.50
N SER A 100 -43.31 -33.48 33.09
CA SER A 100 -44.67 -33.87 32.71
C SER A 100 -44.96 -33.37 31.30
N LEU A 101 -44.88 -34.25 30.30
CA LEU A 101 -45.12 -33.87 28.91
C LEU A 101 -46.54 -33.32 28.72
N TRP A 102 -47.54 -33.91 29.39
CA TRP A 102 -48.93 -33.45 29.32
C TRP A 102 -49.12 -32.05 29.90
N SER A 103 -48.37 -31.71 30.96
CA SER A 103 -48.37 -30.34 31.51
C SER A 103 -47.70 -29.36 30.53
N ILE A 104 -46.56 -29.74 29.97
CA ILE A 104 -45.79 -28.91 29.01
C ILE A 104 -46.60 -28.65 27.74
N LEU A 105 -47.22 -29.68 27.17
CA LEU A 105 -48.10 -29.55 26.01
C LEU A 105 -49.37 -28.73 26.32
N GLY A 106 -49.82 -28.76 27.58
CA GLY A 106 -50.90 -27.90 28.09
C GLY A 106 -50.49 -26.45 28.36
N GLY A 107 -49.23 -26.07 28.09
CA GLY A 107 -48.70 -24.71 28.27
C GLY A 107 -48.08 -24.42 29.64
N ASN A 108 -47.93 -25.41 30.52
CA ASN A 108 -47.29 -25.29 31.83
C ASN A 108 -45.94 -26.02 31.84
N ILE A 109 -44.83 -25.29 32.04
CA ILE A 109 -43.51 -25.90 32.13
C ILE A 109 -43.37 -26.57 33.50
N LYS A 110 -43.56 -27.89 33.55
CA LYS A 110 -43.45 -28.69 34.79
C LYS A 110 -42.29 -29.68 34.73
N VAL A 111 -41.30 -29.47 35.59
CA VAL A 111 -40.07 -30.26 35.70
C VAL A 111 -39.83 -30.59 37.18
N ASP A 112 -39.95 -31.87 37.55
CA ASP A 112 -39.76 -32.29 38.95
C ASP A 112 -38.27 -32.46 39.31
N GLU A 113 -37.41 -32.82 38.34
CA GLU A 113 -35.99 -33.07 38.58
C GLU A 113 -35.18 -32.86 37.29
N VAL A 114 -34.07 -32.14 37.40
CA VAL A 114 -32.97 -32.10 36.42
C VAL A 114 -31.70 -32.37 37.20
N THR A 115 -30.95 -33.42 36.87
CA THR A 115 -29.68 -33.70 37.52
C THR A 115 -28.63 -34.06 36.49
N LEU A 116 -27.45 -33.47 36.62
CA LEU A 116 -26.26 -33.84 35.88
C LEU A 116 -25.16 -34.14 36.91
N ASP A 117 -24.79 -35.41 37.01
CA ASP A 117 -23.84 -35.90 38.01
C ASP A 117 -22.46 -36.14 37.40
N SER A 118 -21.47 -35.56 38.05
CA SER A 118 -20.03 -35.69 37.77
C SER A 118 -19.66 -35.46 36.29
N PRO A 119 -20.21 -34.43 35.60
CA PRO A 119 -19.83 -34.15 34.24
C PRO A 119 -18.40 -33.61 34.15
N THR A 120 -17.58 -34.18 33.29
CA THR A 120 -16.28 -33.65 32.87
C THR A 120 -16.41 -33.03 31.48
N ILE A 121 -16.17 -31.73 31.39
CA ILE A 121 -16.20 -30.94 30.14
C ILE A 121 -14.78 -30.54 29.79
N GLN A 122 -14.31 -30.87 28.59
CA GLN A 122 -12.96 -30.53 28.13
C GLN A 122 -12.99 -29.67 26.88
N ILE A 123 -12.48 -28.44 26.98
CA ILE A 123 -12.38 -27.48 25.89
C ILE A 123 -10.90 -27.37 25.51
N VAL A 124 -10.58 -27.62 24.24
CA VAL A 124 -9.21 -27.54 23.72
C VAL A 124 -9.18 -26.57 22.55
N GLN A 125 -8.28 -25.59 22.61
CA GLN A 125 -7.98 -24.67 21.52
C GLN A 125 -6.50 -24.77 21.13
N ASN A 126 -6.26 -25.09 19.87
CA ASN A 126 -4.94 -25.29 19.30
C ASN A 126 -4.28 -23.96 18.89
N ALA A 127 -2.96 -23.97 18.67
CA ALA A 127 -2.20 -22.78 18.27
C ALA A 127 -2.58 -22.21 16.89
N ASP A 128 -3.19 -23.02 16.03
CA ASP A 128 -3.73 -22.58 14.74
C ASP A 128 -5.08 -21.84 14.86
N GLY A 129 -5.66 -21.81 16.06
CA GLY A 129 -6.95 -21.18 16.38
C GLY A 129 -8.14 -22.14 16.35
N THR A 130 -7.97 -23.39 15.90
CA THR A 130 -9.05 -24.40 15.87
C THR A 130 -9.40 -24.90 17.27
N SER A 131 -10.65 -25.29 17.48
CA SER A 131 -11.14 -25.82 18.76
C SER A 131 -12.03 -27.06 18.58
N ASN A 132 -12.08 -27.90 19.61
CA ASN A 132 -13.06 -28.99 19.69
C ASN A 132 -14.53 -28.50 19.85
N LEU A 133 -14.75 -27.18 20.02
CA LEU A 133 -16.07 -26.55 19.99
C LEU A 133 -16.54 -26.12 18.59
N ASP A 134 -15.63 -25.99 17.62
CA ASP A 134 -15.95 -25.46 16.27
C ASP A 134 -17.12 -26.20 15.58
N PRO A 135 -17.28 -27.54 15.70
CA PRO A 135 -18.41 -28.26 15.10
C PRO A 135 -19.78 -27.86 15.66
N LEU A 136 -19.83 -27.37 16.90
CA LEU A 136 -21.05 -26.92 17.58
C LEU A 136 -21.37 -25.44 17.32
N LEU A 137 -20.38 -24.64 16.91
CA LEU A 137 -20.49 -23.19 16.71
C LEU A 137 -20.66 -22.78 15.23
N GLY A 138 -20.85 -23.75 14.33
CA GLY A 138 -21.18 -23.49 12.93
C GLY A 138 -22.42 -22.61 12.77
N GLN A 139 -22.34 -21.60 11.90
CA GLN A 139 -23.29 -20.50 11.73
C GLN A 139 -24.78 -20.92 11.84
N GLU A 140 -25.46 -20.41 12.87
CA GLU A 140 -26.92 -20.29 12.87
C GLU A 140 -27.33 -19.36 11.72
N GLU A 141 -28.14 -19.88 10.79
CA GLU A 141 -28.92 -19.03 9.89
C GLU A 141 -29.78 -18.09 10.73
N LYS A 142 -29.53 -16.78 10.60
CA LYS A 142 -30.33 -15.72 11.21
C LYS A 142 -31.82 -16.02 10.97
N PRO A 143 -32.63 -16.26 12.02
CA PRO A 143 -34.07 -16.28 11.85
C PRO A 143 -34.52 -14.92 11.36
N ALA A 144 -35.26 -14.89 10.25
CA ALA A 144 -35.90 -13.67 9.76
C ALA A 144 -36.72 -13.04 10.89
N ALA A 145 -36.59 -11.71 11.05
CA ALA A 145 -37.25 -10.95 12.10
C ALA A 145 -38.75 -11.22 12.13
N LYS A 146 -39.24 -11.84 13.20
CA LYS A 146 -40.67 -12.03 13.42
C LYS A 146 -41.32 -10.70 13.81
N PRO A 147 -42.55 -10.42 13.34
CA PRO A 147 -43.35 -9.27 13.78
C PRO A 147 -43.56 -9.28 15.31
N PRO A 148 -43.81 -8.11 15.93
CA PRO A 148 -44.03 -8.01 17.37
C PRO A 148 -45.16 -8.93 17.82
N ALA A 149 -44.85 -9.83 18.74
CA ALA A 149 -45.79 -10.84 19.23
C ALA A 149 -46.93 -10.18 20.01
N LYS A 150 -48.16 -10.65 19.75
CA LYS A 150 -49.34 -10.36 20.60
C LYS A 150 -49.05 -10.76 22.05
N PRO A 151 -49.62 -10.07 23.07
CA PRO A 151 -49.39 -10.38 24.48
C PRO A 151 -49.70 -11.86 24.75
N SER A 152 -48.65 -12.63 25.03
CA SER A 152 -48.73 -14.04 25.38
C SER A 152 -49.35 -14.19 26.76
N LYS A 153 -50.11 -15.28 26.96
CA LYS A 153 -50.53 -15.72 28.31
C LYS A 153 -49.30 -15.80 29.23
N SER A 154 -49.47 -15.46 30.50
CA SER A 154 -48.40 -15.50 31.51
C SER A 154 -47.76 -16.88 31.57
N LEU A 155 -46.43 -16.91 31.51
CA LEU A 155 -45.65 -18.14 31.59
C LEU A 155 -45.93 -18.82 32.93
N ARG A 156 -46.35 -20.09 32.89
CA ARG A 156 -46.55 -20.91 34.09
C ARG A 156 -45.42 -21.92 34.20
N LEU A 157 -44.66 -21.81 35.28
CA LEU A 157 -43.43 -22.53 35.56
C LEU A 157 -43.52 -23.24 36.92
N GLU A 158 -43.12 -24.50 36.96
CA GLU A 158 -42.96 -25.30 38.17
C GLU A 158 -41.73 -26.21 37.97
N VAL A 159 -40.56 -25.75 38.41
CA VAL A 159 -39.31 -26.52 38.40
C VAL A 159 -38.94 -26.82 39.85
N LYS A 160 -38.88 -28.08 40.27
CA LYS A 160 -38.63 -28.41 41.69
C LYS A 160 -37.15 -28.53 42.01
N ASN A 161 -36.43 -29.43 41.35
CA ASN A 161 -35.02 -29.67 41.66
C ASN A 161 -34.18 -29.56 40.39
N VAL A 162 -33.18 -28.68 40.38
CA VAL A 162 -32.10 -28.68 39.40
C VAL A 162 -30.78 -28.84 40.15
N ALA A 163 -30.01 -29.88 39.85
CA ALA A 163 -28.75 -30.17 40.51
C ALA A 163 -27.65 -30.47 39.49
N LEU A 164 -26.58 -29.68 39.50
CA LEU A 164 -25.30 -30.02 38.89
C LEU A 164 -24.37 -30.41 40.02
N LYS A 165 -23.85 -31.65 40.00
CA LYS A 165 -23.02 -32.19 41.08
C LYS A 165 -21.63 -32.50 40.56
N ASN A 166 -20.61 -32.07 41.30
CA ASN A 166 -19.19 -32.38 41.02
C ASN A 166 -18.78 -32.13 39.55
N VAL A 167 -19.24 -31.01 38.95
CA VAL A 167 -18.87 -30.69 37.57
C VAL A 167 -17.38 -30.30 37.53
N ASN A 168 -16.65 -30.89 36.59
CA ASN A 168 -15.29 -30.51 36.26
C ASN A 168 -15.25 -29.94 34.83
N LEU A 169 -14.77 -28.72 34.66
CA LEU A 169 -14.55 -28.09 33.37
C LEU A 169 -13.08 -27.75 33.21
N ARG A 170 -12.43 -28.28 32.17
CA ARG A 170 -11.03 -28.00 31.86
C ARG A 170 -10.91 -27.37 30.48
N ALA A 171 -10.38 -26.16 30.42
CA ALA A 171 -10.06 -25.45 29.19
C ALA A 171 -8.54 -25.38 29.01
N VAL A 172 -8.04 -25.82 27.85
CA VAL A 172 -6.62 -25.78 27.48
C VAL A 172 -6.46 -24.97 26.20
N GLN A 173 -5.62 -23.94 26.25
CA GLN A 173 -5.28 -23.11 25.10
C GLN A 173 -3.77 -23.15 24.83
N SER A 174 -3.42 -23.43 23.58
CA SER A 174 -2.05 -23.31 23.06
C SER A 174 -1.92 -22.03 22.24
N PHE A 175 -0.88 -21.23 22.51
CA PHE A 175 -0.61 -19.98 21.82
C PHE A 175 0.48 -20.16 20.74
N LYS A 176 0.50 -19.26 19.74
CA LYS A 176 1.46 -19.30 18.62
C LYS A 176 2.91 -19.07 19.03
N ASP A 177 3.13 -18.45 20.18
CA ASP A 177 4.45 -18.20 20.78
C ASP A 177 5.00 -19.40 21.57
N GLY A 178 4.29 -20.55 21.55
CA GLY A 178 4.64 -21.75 22.30
C GLY A 178 4.12 -21.78 23.74
N GLY A 179 3.43 -20.72 24.19
CA GLY A 179 2.80 -20.67 25.51
C GLY A 179 1.62 -21.64 25.63
N ARG A 180 1.35 -22.10 26.85
CA ARG A 180 0.18 -22.94 27.17
C ARG A 180 -0.53 -22.40 28.40
N GLN A 181 -1.85 -22.27 28.31
CA GLN A 181 -2.71 -21.91 29.43
C GLN A 181 -3.73 -23.01 29.69
N THR A 182 -3.89 -23.39 30.94
CA THR A 182 -4.91 -24.32 31.41
C THR A 182 -5.75 -23.61 32.46
N ILE A 183 -7.07 -23.66 32.31
CA ILE A 183 -8.03 -23.23 33.32
C ILE A 183 -8.86 -24.47 33.66
N GLU A 184 -8.93 -24.83 34.93
CA GLU A 184 -9.73 -25.91 35.46
C GLU A 184 -10.72 -25.34 36.47
N LEU A 185 -12.00 -25.63 36.30
CA LEU A 185 -13.04 -25.39 37.28
C LEU A 185 -13.46 -26.75 37.83
N SER A 186 -13.19 -27.01 39.10
CA SER A 186 -13.51 -28.27 39.77
C SER A 186 -14.56 -28.06 40.84
N ASP A 187 -15.15 -29.17 41.31
CA ASP A 187 -16.10 -29.18 42.43
C ASP A 187 -17.27 -28.20 42.23
N ILE A 188 -17.65 -27.97 40.96
CA ILE A 188 -18.77 -27.10 40.64
C ILE A 188 -20.06 -27.83 41.06
N ASN A 189 -20.75 -27.25 42.03
CA ASN A 189 -22.01 -27.71 42.57
C ASN A 189 -23.03 -26.57 42.46
N ILE A 190 -24.11 -26.80 41.71
CA ILE A 190 -25.21 -25.85 41.56
C ILE A 190 -26.50 -26.56 41.92
N GLY A 191 -27.22 -26.05 42.93
CA GLY A 191 -28.52 -26.58 43.33
C GLY A 191 -29.57 -25.49 43.28
N LEU A 192 -30.64 -25.70 42.53
CA LEU A 192 -31.86 -24.88 42.56
C LEU A 192 -33.00 -25.72 43.12
N ASP A 193 -33.52 -25.29 44.26
CA ASP A 193 -34.71 -25.85 44.90
C ASP A 193 -35.88 -24.88 44.71
N GLU A 194 -36.99 -25.38 44.17
CA GLU A 194 -38.25 -24.70 43.84
C GLU A 194 -38.15 -23.38 43.06
N LEU A 195 -38.38 -23.42 41.75
CA LEU A 195 -38.63 -22.27 40.89
C LEU A 195 -40.06 -22.35 40.33
N LYS A 196 -40.98 -21.60 40.93
CA LYS A 196 -42.40 -21.59 40.56
C LYS A 196 -43.04 -20.20 40.66
N ASN A 197 -44.08 -19.95 39.87
CA ASN A 197 -44.90 -18.73 40.01
C ASN A 197 -45.48 -18.65 41.44
N GLY A 198 -45.34 -17.50 42.10
CA GLY A 198 -45.92 -17.26 43.43
C GLY A 198 -45.19 -17.99 44.58
N GLY A 199 -44.06 -18.64 44.32
CA GLY A 199 -43.35 -19.47 45.31
C GLY A 199 -41.97 -18.97 45.69
N SER A 200 -41.44 -19.50 46.78
CA SER A 200 -40.06 -19.30 47.23
C SER A 200 -39.15 -20.41 46.73
N GLY A 201 -37.87 -20.08 46.55
CA GLY A 201 -36.84 -20.99 46.09
C GLY A 201 -35.47 -20.67 46.66
N LYS A 202 -34.53 -21.59 46.46
CA LYS A 202 -33.14 -21.45 46.91
C LYS A 202 -32.17 -21.90 45.84
N LEU A 203 -31.22 -21.02 45.52
CA LEU A 203 -30.09 -21.30 44.65
C LEU A 203 -28.82 -21.46 45.52
N THR A 204 -28.09 -22.54 45.34
CA THR A 204 -26.80 -22.82 45.98
C THR A 204 -25.74 -22.98 44.91
N LEU A 205 -24.55 -22.47 45.17
CA LEU A 205 -23.43 -22.40 44.23
C LEU A 205 -22.15 -22.74 45.00
N ALA A 206 -21.30 -23.61 44.47
CA ALA A 206 -19.93 -23.79 44.91
C ALA A 206 -19.06 -24.16 43.70
N ALA A 207 -17.82 -23.68 43.63
CA ALA A 207 -16.85 -24.04 42.61
C ALA A 207 -15.43 -23.72 43.08
N ALA A 208 -14.46 -24.52 42.66
CA ALA A 208 -13.05 -24.20 42.72
C ALA A 208 -12.52 -23.90 41.32
N MET A 209 -11.54 -23.01 41.21
CA MET A 209 -10.83 -22.69 39.97
C MET A 209 -9.33 -22.87 40.20
N LYS A 210 -8.66 -23.50 39.23
CA LYS A 210 -7.22 -23.50 39.11
C LYS A 210 -6.84 -23.00 37.72
N MET A 211 -5.84 -22.12 37.64
CA MET A 211 -5.29 -21.64 36.39
C MET A 211 -3.77 -21.77 36.42
N GLU A 212 -3.21 -22.29 35.33
CA GLU A 212 -1.77 -22.40 35.12
C GLU A 212 -1.44 -21.84 33.74
N ARG A 213 -0.45 -20.96 33.67
CA ARG A 213 0.04 -20.39 32.41
C ARG A 213 1.55 -20.52 32.35
N THR A 214 2.01 -21.23 31.32
CA THR A 214 3.44 -21.38 31.03
C THR A 214 3.77 -20.59 29.77
N GLN A 215 4.72 -19.68 29.88
CA GLN A 215 5.32 -18.90 28.79
C GLN A 215 6.81 -19.22 28.73
N THR A 216 7.48 -18.85 27.64
CA THR A 216 8.89 -19.20 27.36
C THR A 216 9.84 -18.92 28.53
N ASN A 217 9.57 -17.91 29.36
CA ASN A 217 10.37 -17.53 30.53
C ASN A 217 9.57 -17.27 31.82
N ALA A 218 8.29 -17.64 31.90
CA ALA A 218 7.44 -17.35 33.07
C ALA A 218 6.40 -18.44 33.34
N HIS A 219 6.14 -18.70 34.62
CA HIS A 219 5.08 -19.60 35.07
C HIS A 219 4.20 -18.87 36.08
N ASP A 220 2.96 -18.64 35.69
CA ASP A 220 1.93 -18.03 36.55
C ASP A 220 0.94 -19.11 36.97
N SER A 221 0.55 -19.11 38.23
CA SER A 221 -0.47 -20.03 38.75
C SER A 221 -1.47 -19.27 39.63
N LEU A 222 -2.73 -19.69 39.62
CA LEU A 222 -3.81 -19.12 40.44
C LEU A 222 -4.72 -20.26 40.90
N GLN A 223 -5.08 -20.26 42.18
CA GLN A 223 -6.10 -21.13 42.76
C GLN A 223 -7.12 -20.27 43.49
N ALA A 224 -8.39 -20.43 43.15
CA ALA A 224 -9.50 -19.71 43.73
C ALA A 224 -10.66 -20.67 44.07
N ARG A 225 -11.54 -20.24 44.96
CA ARG A 225 -12.78 -20.95 45.29
C ARG A 225 -13.89 -19.96 45.55
N GLY A 226 -15.12 -20.34 45.23
CA GLY A 226 -16.31 -19.56 45.49
C GLY A 226 -17.45 -20.43 45.98
N SER A 227 -18.29 -19.87 46.83
CA SER A 227 -19.49 -20.53 47.34
C SER A 227 -20.56 -19.52 47.73
N GLY A 228 -21.83 -19.90 47.66
CA GLY A 228 -22.90 -19.03 48.07
C GLY A 228 -24.26 -19.68 48.06
N ALA A 229 -25.22 -19.01 48.69
CA ALA A 229 -26.61 -19.36 48.66
C ALA A 229 -27.46 -18.09 48.52
N LEU A 230 -28.45 -18.14 47.64
CA LEU A 230 -29.43 -17.09 47.38
C LEU A 230 -30.83 -17.67 47.54
N GLU A 231 -31.57 -17.16 48.51
CA GLU A 231 -33.00 -17.43 48.70
C GLU A 231 -33.80 -16.34 47.99
N PHE A 232 -34.87 -16.73 47.31
CA PHE A 232 -35.71 -15.78 46.60
C PHE A 232 -37.17 -16.19 46.71
N ALA A 233 -38.07 -15.25 46.46
CA ALA A 233 -39.48 -15.55 46.19
C ALA A 233 -39.93 -14.84 44.92
N LEU A 234 -40.88 -15.44 44.21
CA LEU A 234 -41.44 -14.90 42.97
C LEU A 234 -42.94 -14.65 43.13
N GLY A 235 -43.44 -13.62 42.45
CA GLY A 235 -44.86 -13.34 42.34
C GLY A 235 -45.55 -14.28 41.35
N PRO A 236 -46.90 -14.23 41.24
CA PRO A 236 -47.65 -15.00 40.24
C PRO A 236 -47.23 -14.70 38.79
N ASP A 237 -46.66 -13.53 38.56
CA ASP A 237 -46.11 -13.01 37.31
C ASP A 237 -44.61 -13.28 37.11
N LEU A 238 -43.98 -14.03 38.03
CA LEU A 238 -42.53 -14.29 38.10
C LEU A 238 -41.67 -13.07 38.45
N MET A 239 -42.26 -11.97 38.92
CA MET A 239 -41.47 -10.84 39.43
C MET A 239 -40.86 -11.19 40.81
N PRO A 240 -39.58 -10.89 41.06
CA PRO A 240 -38.94 -11.16 42.35
C PRO A 240 -39.66 -10.43 43.49
N GLN A 241 -40.04 -11.14 44.55
CA GLN A 241 -40.64 -10.60 45.78
C GLN A 241 -39.59 -10.38 46.88
N PHE A 242 -38.53 -11.18 46.87
CA PHE A 242 -37.27 -10.83 47.49
C PHE A 242 -36.13 -11.65 46.86
N VAL A 243 -34.91 -11.18 47.03
CA VAL A 243 -33.67 -11.96 46.83
C VAL A 243 -32.77 -11.67 48.02
N ARG A 244 -32.37 -12.70 48.74
CA ARG A 244 -31.51 -12.60 49.91
C ARG A 244 -30.43 -13.67 49.89
N GLY A 245 -29.19 -13.31 50.21
CA GLY A 245 -28.14 -14.30 50.41
C GLY A 245 -26.75 -13.73 50.24
N LYS A 246 -25.78 -14.63 50.34
CA LYS A 246 -24.36 -14.29 50.37
C LYS A 246 -23.57 -15.19 49.43
N VAL A 247 -22.65 -14.59 48.69
CA VAL A 247 -21.72 -15.26 47.78
C VAL A 247 -20.31 -14.81 48.13
N THR A 248 -19.44 -15.76 48.45
CA THR A 248 -18.03 -15.55 48.74
C THR A 248 -17.16 -16.06 47.60
N HIS A 249 -16.08 -15.35 47.33
CA HIS A 249 -15.03 -15.75 46.40
C HIS A 249 -13.67 -15.46 47.04
N GLU A 250 -12.74 -16.40 47.00
CA GLU A 250 -11.42 -16.32 47.62
C GLU A 250 -10.33 -16.82 46.68
N ILE A 251 -9.23 -16.09 46.59
CA ILE A 251 -7.99 -16.53 45.94
C ILE A 251 -7.13 -17.21 46.99
N VAL A 252 -7.07 -18.53 46.95
CA VAL A 252 -6.36 -19.37 47.92
C VAL A 252 -4.85 -19.29 47.71
N LYS A 253 -4.40 -19.26 46.46
CA LYS A 253 -2.97 -19.17 46.10
C LYS A 253 -2.79 -18.44 44.77
N GLY A 254 -1.75 -17.61 44.68
CA GLY A 254 -1.27 -17.06 43.41
C GLY A 254 0.26 -17.12 43.34
N ASP A 255 0.82 -17.45 42.17
CA ASP A 255 2.25 -17.43 41.87
C ASP A 255 2.52 -16.48 40.67
N GLY A 256 3.76 -16.04 40.51
CA GLY A 256 4.15 -15.16 39.41
C GLY A 256 3.40 -13.82 39.44
N SER A 257 2.74 -13.47 38.33
CA SER A 257 1.94 -12.24 38.22
C SER A 257 0.73 -12.18 39.18
N PHE A 258 0.32 -13.32 39.77
CA PHE A 258 -0.79 -13.40 40.72
C PHE A 258 -0.37 -13.44 42.20
N ALA A 259 0.93 -13.40 42.50
CA ALA A 259 1.43 -13.54 43.88
C ALA A 259 0.84 -12.52 44.86
N GLY A 260 0.53 -11.31 44.39
CA GLY A 260 -0.07 -10.24 45.19
C GLY A 260 -1.51 -10.49 45.63
N PHE A 261 -2.23 -11.41 44.99
CA PHE A 261 -3.66 -11.66 45.25
C PHE A 261 -3.91 -12.84 46.19
N SER A 262 -2.85 -13.53 46.63
CA SER A 262 -2.98 -14.68 47.53
C SER A 262 -3.61 -14.27 48.86
N GLY A 263 -4.72 -14.91 49.23
CA GLY A 263 -5.51 -14.60 50.43
C GLY A 263 -6.54 -13.49 50.25
N GLU A 264 -6.75 -12.97 49.03
CA GLU A 264 -7.83 -12.04 48.77
C GLU A 264 -9.19 -12.73 48.77
N ARG A 265 -10.18 -12.08 49.39
CA ARG A 265 -11.55 -12.56 49.45
C ARG A 265 -12.52 -11.43 49.13
N SER A 266 -13.52 -11.72 48.31
CA SER A 266 -14.64 -10.83 48.02
C SER A 266 -15.95 -11.48 48.46
N GLU A 267 -16.88 -10.65 48.89
CA GLU A 267 -18.15 -11.09 49.44
C GLU A 267 -19.28 -10.19 48.92
N LEU A 268 -20.18 -10.78 48.13
CA LEU A 268 -21.45 -10.20 47.77
C LEU A 268 -22.48 -10.58 48.84
N ASP A 269 -23.14 -9.60 49.44
CA ASP A 269 -24.29 -9.76 50.31
C ASP A 269 -25.46 -8.96 49.73
N CYS A 270 -26.60 -9.62 49.51
CA CYS A 270 -27.80 -9.01 48.98
C CYS A 270 -29.02 -9.33 49.85
N ASP A 271 -29.88 -8.34 50.04
CA ASP A 271 -31.22 -8.42 50.60
C ASP A 271 -32.07 -7.33 49.92
N VAL A 272 -32.82 -7.72 48.90
CA VAL A 272 -33.55 -6.81 48.02
C VAL A 272 -35.01 -7.27 47.90
N THR A 273 -35.94 -6.33 47.92
CA THR A 273 -37.39 -6.53 47.74
C THR A 273 -37.91 -5.59 46.63
N PRO A 274 -39.12 -5.80 46.08
CA PRO A 274 -39.73 -4.90 45.11
C PRO A 274 -39.84 -3.44 45.51
N THR A 275 -39.77 -3.13 46.81
CA THR A 275 -39.99 -1.78 47.35
C THR A 275 -38.75 -1.20 48.02
N GLU A 276 -37.70 -2.00 48.23
CA GLU A 276 -36.54 -1.61 49.02
C GLU A 276 -35.31 -2.47 48.73
N VAL A 277 -34.16 -1.81 48.57
CA VAL A 277 -32.82 -2.41 48.64
C VAL A 277 -32.34 -2.29 50.08
N LYS A 278 -32.52 -3.35 50.89
CA LYS A 278 -32.12 -3.34 52.32
C LYS A 278 -30.60 -3.40 52.47
N ASN A 279 -29.98 -4.28 51.70
CA ASN A 279 -28.53 -4.34 51.57
C ASN A 279 -28.17 -4.88 50.18
N LEU A 280 -27.30 -4.19 49.46
CA LEU A 280 -26.60 -4.76 48.31
C LEU A 280 -25.16 -4.30 48.40
N SER A 281 -24.28 -5.16 48.90
CA SER A 281 -22.89 -4.81 49.17
C SER A 281 -21.91 -5.80 48.59
N VAL A 282 -20.78 -5.29 48.10
CA VAL A 282 -19.59 -6.08 47.76
C VAL A 282 -18.46 -5.62 48.66
N SER A 283 -18.01 -6.50 49.55
CA SER A 283 -16.91 -6.25 50.49
C SER A 283 -15.65 -7.00 50.06
N PHE A 284 -14.49 -6.37 50.20
CA PHE A 284 -13.19 -6.92 49.84
C PHE A 284 -12.33 -7.12 51.10
N PHE A 285 -11.56 -8.20 51.13
CA PHE A 285 -10.73 -8.60 52.28
C PHE A 285 -9.38 -9.15 51.80
N GLN A 286 -8.35 -9.05 52.64
CA GLN A 286 -7.06 -9.73 52.51
C GLN A 286 -6.77 -10.51 53.80
N SER A 287 -6.73 -11.84 53.75
CA SER A 287 -6.48 -12.68 54.93
C SER A 287 -7.33 -12.24 56.13
N ASP A 288 -8.63 -12.03 55.86
CA ASP A 288 -9.69 -11.51 56.75
C ASP A 288 -9.60 -10.04 57.20
N LYS A 289 -8.57 -9.28 56.79
CA LYS A 289 -8.55 -7.82 56.96
C LYS A 289 -9.46 -7.14 55.93
N PRO A 290 -10.47 -6.35 56.32
CA PRO A 290 -11.31 -5.62 55.37
C PRO A 290 -10.50 -4.56 54.61
N LEU A 291 -10.67 -4.51 53.29
CA LEU A 291 -9.98 -3.61 52.35
C LEU A 291 -10.88 -2.53 51.77
N GLY A 292 -12.19 -2.65 51.95
CA GLY A 292 -13.19 -1.69 51.48
C GLY A 292 -14.48 -2.37 51.04
N ALA A 293 -15.52 -1.57 50.79
CA ALA A 293 -16.80 -2.07 50.33
C ALA A 293 -17.52 -1.08 49.40
N LEU A 294 -18.27 -1.61 48.44
CA LEU A 294 -19.35 -0.90 47.75
C LEU A 294 -20.67 -1.30 48.40
N ARG A 295 -21.56 -0.34 48.65
CA ARG A 295 -22.87 -0.61 49.24
C ARG A 295 -23.97 0.24 48.59
N ILE A 296 -25.09 -0.39 48.26
CA ILE A 296 -26.31 0.26 47.79
C ILE A 296 -27.44 -0.06 48.77
N THR A 297 -28.14 0.97 49.25
CA THR A 297 -29.30 0.83 50.14
C THR A 297 -30.37 1.88 49.84
N GLY A 298 -31.62 1.62 50.24
CA GLY A 298 -32.71 2.60 50.19
C GLY A 298 -33.98 2.08 49.51
N PRO A 299 -35.10 2.81 49.62
CA PRO A 299 -36.37 2.44 49.00
C PRO A 299 -36.25 2.50 47.46
N PHE A 300 -36.81 1.49 46.79
CA PHE A 300 -36.92 1.45 45.33
C PHE A 300 -38.13 0.58 44.95
N ASP A 301 -39.17 1.21 44.44
CA ASP A 301 -40.40 0.57 43.95
C ASP A 301 -40.22 0.16 42.48
N LEU A 302 -39.94 -1.13 42.25
CA LEU A 302 -39.73 -1.73 40.94
C LEU A 302 -40.96 -1.58 40.02
N ASN A 303 -42.17 -1.55 40.58
CA ASN A 303 -43.41 -1.44 39.80
C ASN A 303 -43.65 0.00 39.33
N LYS A 304 -43.29 0.98 40.15
CA LYS A 304 -43.36 2.40 39.78
C LYS A 304 -42.14 2.90 39.03
N LEU A 305 -41.02 2.18 39.10
CA LEU A 305 -39.69 2.64 38.68
C LEU A 305 -39.33 3.96 39.39
N GLU A 306 -39.52 3.99 40.71
CA GLU A 306 -39.23 5.15 41.56
C GLU A 306 -38.40 4.72 42.77
N GLY A 307 -37.45 5.54 43.22
CA GLY A 307 -36.67 5.20 44.42
C GLY A 307 -35.70 6.28 44.86
N HIS A 308 -35.18 6.09 46.06
CA HIS A 308 -34.17 6.93 46.69
C HIS A 308 -33.03 6.01 47.17
N LEU A 309 -31.98 5.92 46.37
CA LEU A 309 -30.89 4.97 46.56
C LEU A 309 -29.62 5.67 47.01
N LYS A 310 -29.02 5.17 48.10
CA LYS A 310 -27.71 5.59 48.59
C LYS A 310 -26.64 4.60 48.12
N LEU A 311 -25.70 5.07 47.33
CA LEU A 311 -24.49 4.36 46.89
C LEU A 311 -23.29 4.87 47.70
N GLU A 312 -22.65 3.98 48.45
CA GLU A 312 -21.47 4.26 49.26
C GLU A 312 -20.27 3.45 48.76
N VAL A 313 -19.12 4.12 48.66
CA VAL A 313 -17.81 3.51 48.46
C VAL A 313 -17.01 3.80 49.71
N GLN A 314 -16.76 2.76 50.51
CA GLN A 314 -16.11 2.86 51.80
C GLN A 314 -14.68 2.32 51.71
N SER A 315 -13.72 3.25 51.80
CA SER A 315 -12.29 3.00 51.95
C SER A 315 -11.70 2.01 50.94
N ILE A 316 -12.02 2.14 49.65
CA ILE A 316 -11.32 1.37 48.61
C ILE A 316 -9.86 1.82 48.60
N ASP A 317 -8.96 0.98 49.09
CA ASP A 317 -7.53 1.26 49.16
C ASP A 317 -6.75 0.70 47.96
N ARG A 318 -5.43 0.85 48.00
CA ARG A 318 -4.51 0.35 46.97
C ARG A 318 -4.70 -1.13 46.63
N GLN A 319 -5.10 -1.98 47.58
CA GLN A 319 -5.17 -3.42 47.36
C GLN A 319 -6.31 -3.72 46.38
N VAL A 320 -7.46 -3.07 46.59
CA VAL A 320 -8.62 -3.17 45.67
C VAL A 320 -8.38 -2.42 44.35
N LEU A 321 -7.66 -1.30 44.36
CA LEU A 321 -7.29 -0.60 43.11
C LEU A 321 -6.28 -1.41 42.28
N ASN A 322 -5.33 -2.08 42.93
CA ASN A 322 -4.34 -2.94 42.29
C ASN A 322 -4.97 -4.19 41.68
N LEU A 323 -6.05 -4.71 42.26
CA LEU A 323 -6.89 -5.74 41.62
C LEU A 323 -7.36 -5.31 40.23
N ALA A 324 -7.84 -4.07 40.08
CA ALA A 324 -8.26 -3.52 38.79
C ALA A 324 -7.07 -3.16 37.86
N GLY A 325 -5.92 -2.78 38.44
CA GLY A 325 -4.70 -2.40 37.72
C GLY A 325 -3.80 -3.55 37.27
N ALA A 326 -3.99 -4.74 37.85
CA ALA A 326 -3.13 -5.92 37.72
C ALA A 326 -2.81 -6.28 36.27
N THR A 327 -3.84 -6.32 35.43
CA THR A 327 -3.71 -6.70 34.01
C THR A 327 -2.91 -5.69 33.19
N ARG A 328 -2.71 -4.48 33.70
CA ARG A 328 -1.90 -3.41 33.09
C ARG A 328 -0.54 -3.22 33.78
N GLY A 329 -0.25 -3.99 34.84
CA GLY A 329 0.94 -3.81 35.67
C GLY A 329 0.94 -2.47 36.42
N TRP A 330 -0.24 -1.94 36.73
CA TRP A 330 -0.41 -0.70 37.48
C TRP A 330 -0.43 -0.97 38.97
N ASP A 331 0.41 -0.24 39.70
CA ASP A 331 0.41 -0.17 41.16
C ASP A 331 -0.04 1.22 41.60
N PHE A 332 -1.17 1.27 42.29
CA PHE A 332 -1.82 2.47 42.79
C PHE A 332 -1.20 3.01 44.10
N GLY A 333 -0.09 2.44 44.57
CA GLY A 333 0.71 3.06 45.64
C GLY A 333 -0.06 3.19 46.94
N ASN A 334 -0.34 4.39 47.44
CA ASN A 334 -1.14 4.61 48.67
C ASN A 334 -2.52 5.22 48.37
N SER A 335 -3.00 5.04 47.13
CA SER A 335 -4.28 5.61 46.69
C SER A 335 -5.44 5.09 47.55
N THR A 336 -6.33 5.99 47.95
CA THR A 336 -7.61 5.63 48.58
C THR A 336 -8.75 6.38 47.91
N LEU A 337 -9.92 5.74 47.80
CA LEU A 337 -11.11 6.29 47.19
C LEU A 337 -12.33 6.09 48.09
N ASN A 338 -13.07 7.17 48.31
CA ASN A 338 -14.34 7.18 49.03
C ASN A 338 -15.39 7.91 48.20
N ALA A 339 -16.63 7.46 48.30
CA ALA A 339 -17.76 8.13 47.64
C ALA A 339 -19.05 7.93 48.41
N THR A 340 -19.95 8.90 48.32
CA THR A 340 -21.34 8.79 48.76
C THR A 340 -22.21 9.49 47.74
N ASN A 341 -23.16 8.78 47.16
CA ASN A 341 -24.05 9.30 46.13
C ASN A 341 -25.49 8.93 46.50
N LEU A 342 -26.37 9.91 46.54
CA LEU A 342 -27.82 9.74 46.63
C LEU A 342 -28.40 9.86 45.22
N ILE A 343 -29.20 8.89 44.82
CA ILE A 343 -29.81 8.80 43.50
C ILE A 343 -31.33 8.74 43.69
N ASP A 344 -32.01 9.77 43.21
CA ASP A 344 -33.47 9.83 43.16
C ASP A 344 -33.95 9.49 41.75
N ILE A 345 -34.86 8.53 41.66
CA ILE A 345 -35.55 8.13 40.43
C ILE A 345 -37.03 8.41 40.67
N ALA A 346 -37.64 9.25 39.82
CA ALA A 346 -39.04 9.65 39.99
C ALA A 346 -39.77 9.65 38.64
N GLN A 347 -41.10 9.69 38.70
CA GLN A 347 -41.97 9.78 37.52
C GLN A 347 -41.72 8.65 36.51
N ARG A 348 -41.63 7.40 36.98
CA ARG A 348 -41.32 6.24 36.14
C ARG A 348 -39.97 6.33 35.41
N GLY A 349 -38.97 6.94 36.04
CA GLY A 349 -37.61 7.07 35.52
C GLY A 349 -37.39 8.22 34.53
N SER A 350 -38.39 9.08 34.30
CA SER A 350 -38.21 10.27 33.47
C SER A 350 -37.51 11.41 34.20
N VAL A 351 -37.49 11.39 35.54
CA VAL A 351 -36.72 12.33 36.36
C VAL A 351 -35.66 11.57 37.13
N LEU A 352 -34.40 11.98 36.95
CA LEU A 352 -33.23 11.40 37.60
C LEU A 352 -32.47 12.52 38.32
N ALA A 353 -32.35 12.45 39.64
CA ALA A 353 -31.47 13.34 40.38
C ALA A 353 -30.34 12.56 41.05
N ALA A 354 -29.16 13.16 41.11
CA ALA A 354 -28.01 12.60 41.78
C ALA A 354 -27.30 13.69 42.59
N ASN A 355 -27.02 13.41 43.86
CA ASN A 355 -26.25 14.26 44.76
C ASN A 355 -25.14 13.42 45.37
N GLY A 356 -23.89 13.77 45.11
CA GLY A 356 -22.77 12.97 45.57
C GLY A 356 -21.52 13.74 45.90
N LYS A 357 -20.69 13.08 46.70
CA LYS A 357 -19.33 13.46 47.05
C LYS A 357 -18.39 12.30 46.77
N LEU A 358 -17.28 12.57 46.10
CA LEU A 358 -16.19 11.65 45.83
C LEU A 358 -14.89 12.28 46.35
N THR A 359 -14.16 11.54 47.17
CA THR A 359 -12.86 11.95 47.70
C THR A 359 -11.82 10.87 47.39
N GLY A 360 -10.79 11.23 46.65
CA GLY A 360 -9.59 10.45 46.45
C GLY A 360 -8.40 11.06 47.18
N ARG A 361 -7.59 10.25 47.86
CA ARG A 361 -6.37 10.72 48.52
C ARG A 361 -5.17 9.93 48.00
N GLN A 362 -4.06 10.65 47.79
CA GLN A 362 -2.79 10.12 47.28
C GLN A 362 -2.94 9.31 45.98
N LEU A 363 -3.86 9.69 45.10
CA LEU A 363 -4.10 9.01 43.83
C LEU A 363 -2.86 9.06 42.93
N GLY A 364 -2.23 7.93 42.64
CA GLY A 364 -1.06 7.87 41.78
C GLY A 364 -0.84 6.46 41.24
N ILE A 365 -0.19 6.35 40.08
CA ILE A 365 0.05 5.07 39.39
C ILE A 365 1.55 4.88 39.17
N LYS A 366 2.04 3.68 39.44
CA LYS A 366 3.37 3.19 39.10
C LYS A 366 3.27 2.06 38.08
N GLN A 367 4.14 2.07 37.08
CA GLN A 367 4.28 1.00 36.10
C GLN A 367 5.74 0.86 35.70
N GLY A 368 6.38 -0.24 36.13
CA GLY A 368 7.82 -0.45 35.94
C GLY A 368 8.65 0.66 36.61
N LYS A 369 9.41 1.43 35.82
CA LYS A 369 10.21 2.57 36.29
C LYS A 369 9.48 3.92 36.22
N GLN A 370 8.28 3.96 35.64
CA GLN A 370 7.51 5.20 35.47
C GLN A 370 6.48 5.33 36.59
N SER A 371 6.25 6.57 37.04
CA SER A 371 5.25 6.87 38.05
C SER A 371 4.66 8.24 37.84
N THR A 372 3.37 8.39 38.11
CA THR A 372 2.72 9.69 38.20
C THR A 372 2.93 10.28 39.61
N PRO A 373 2.87 11.60 39.77
CA PRO A 373 2.71 12.22 41.09
C PRO A 373 1.40 11.81 41.75
N THR A 374 1.35 11.92 43.07
CA THR A 374 0.12 11.71 43.84
C THR A 374 -0.80 12.92 43.78
N LEU A 375 -2.09 12.69 43.58
CA LEU A 375 -3.15 13.69 43.49
C LEU A 375 -4.21 13.44 44.57
N ASP A 376 -4.59 14.48 45.30
CA ASP A 376 -5.79 14.49 46.12
C ASP A 376 -6.94 15.08 45.30
N LEU A 377 -8.09 14.40 45.29
CA LEU A 377 -9.25 14.78 44.50
C LEU A 377 -10.47 14.91 45.40
N ASP A 378 -11.16 16.04 45.35
CA ASP A 378 -12.45 16.25 45.97
C ASP A 378 -13.46 16.67 44.89
N PHE A 379 -14.55 15.93 44.76
CA PHE A 379 -15.60 16.19 43.77
C PHE A 379 -16.98 16.13 44.44
N ASP A 380 -17.65 17.27 44.54
CA ASP A 380 -19.04 17.37 44.99
C ASP A 380 -19.93 17.76 43.80
N TYR A 381 -21.07 17.10 43.65
CA TYR A 381 -22.02 17.43 42.58
C TYR A 381 -23.47 17.24 43.01
N GLN A 382 -24.36 18.00 42.39
CA GLN A 382 -25.80 17.86 42.48
C GLN A 382 -26.40 18.18 41.12
N VAL A 383 -27.06 17.19 40.51
CA VAL A 383 -27.64 17.27 39.17
C VAL A 383 -29.03 16.67 39.17
N THR A 384 -29.91 17.21 38.35
CA THR A 384 -31.24 16.68 38.05
C THR A 384 -31.46 16.71 36.55
N VAL A 385 -31.90 15.61 35.96
CA VAL A 385 -32.26 15.50 34.54
C VAL A 385 -33.75 15.17 34.46
N ASN A 386 -34.50 15.95 33.69
CA ASN A 386 -35.90 15.70 33.40
C ASN A 386 -36.06 15.45 31.89
N LEU A 387 -36.33 14.19 31.54
CA LEU A 387 -36.49 13.74 30.17
C LEU A 387 -37.85 14.15 29.57
N ASN A 388 -38.87 14.42 30.41
CA ASN A 388 -40.15 14.94 29.94
C ASN A 388 -40.02 16.40 29.49
N ASP A 389 -39.27 17.20 30.28
CA ASP A 389 -39.06 18.63 30.01
C ASP A 389 -37.88 18.90 29.06
N ASN A 390 -37.11 17.87 28.71
CA ASN A 390 -35.87 18.01 27.93
C ASN A 390 -34.90 19.00 28.60
N SER A 391 -34.69 18.85 29.91
CA SER A 391 -33.88 19.77 30.70
C SER A 391 -32.95 19.05 31.68
N ALA A 392 -31.87 19.75 32.05
CA ALA A 392 -30.97 19.37 33.12
C ALA A 392 -30.66 20.59 34.00
N LEU A 393 -30.79 20.41 35.31
CA LEU A 393 -30.44 21.40 36.33
C LEU A 393 -29.21 20.90 37.08
N LEU A 394 -28.12 21.65 37.00
CA LEU A 394 -26.88 21.40 37.72
C LEU A 394 -26.81 22.39 38.89
N GLN A 395 -27.25 21.96 40.07
CA GLN A 395 -27.31 22.83 41.25
C GLN A 395 -25.94 23.07 41.88
N LYS A 396 -25.06 22.05 41.86
CA LYS A 396 -23.72 22.08 42.44
C LYS A 396 -22.76 21.29 41.56
N LEU A 397 -21.56 21.83 41.34
CA LEU A 397 -20.43 21.12 40.77
C LEU A 397 -19.17 21.80 41.30
N ASN A 398 -18.44 21.10 42.17
CA ASN A 398 -17.17 21.53 42.72
C ASN A 398 -16.17 20.40 42.55
N LEU A 399 -15.16 20.60 41.72
CA LEU A 399 -14.04 19.68 41.50
C LEU A 399 -12.75 20.37 41.94
N LEU A 400 -11.96 19.72 42.78
CA LEU A 400 -10.66 20.21 43.23
C LEU A 400 -9.65 19.07 43.22
N GLY A 401 -8.63 19.19 42.38
CA GLY A 401 -7.47 18.30 42.32
C GLY A 401 -6.22 19.01 42.83
N LYS A 402 -5.61 18.49 43.90
CA LYS A 402 -4.40 19.02 44.52
C LYS A 402 -3.22 18.08 44.34
N GLN A 403 -2.10 18.61 43.85
CA GLN A 403 -0.82 17.91 43.82
C GLN A 403 0.09 18.54 44.91
N GLY A 404 0.22 17.86 46.04
CA GLY A 404 0.83 18.45 47.24
C GLY A 404 -0.01 19.62 47.75
N GLN A 405 0.58 20.82 47.84
CA GLN A 405 -0.13 22.05 48.25
C GLN A 405 -0.69 22.87 47.07
N ASN A 406 -0.46 22.43 45.82
CA ASN A 406 -0.84 23.18 44.63
C ASN A 406 -2.18 22.71 44.07
N ASP A 407 -3.09 23.66 43.80
CA ASP A 407 -4.33 23.41 43.07
C ASP A 407 -4.02 23.19 41.58
N LEU A 408 -4.00 21.92 41.16
CA LEU A 408 -3.71 21.51 39.80
C LEU A 408 -4.93 21.63 38.88
N LEU A 409 -6.09 21.23 39.39
CA LEU A 409 -7.37 21.21 38.68
C LEU A 409 -8.46 21.81 39.55
N ARG A 410 -9.26 22.71 39.01
CA ARG A 410 -10.46 23.24 39.67
C ARG A 410 -11.60 23.33 38.66
N ALA A 411 -12.80 22.90 39.03
CA ALA A 411 -14.01 23.24 38.31
C ALA A 411 -15.13 23.63 39.28
N GLY A 412 -15.93 24.63 38.94
CA GLY A 412 -16.88 25.25 39.85
C GLY A 412 -18.00 25.98 39.13
N LEU A 413 -19.19 26.01 39.74
CA LEU A 413 -20.29 26.88 39.33
C LEU A 413 -20.34 28.13 40.21
N ASP A 414 -20.65 29.29 39.64
CA ASP A 414 -20.96 30.49 40.45
C ASP A 414 -22.37 30.42 41.08
N ARG A 415 -23.32 29.75 40.40
CA ARG A 415 -24.68 29.43 40.85
C ARG A 415 -25.24 28.26 40.06
N SER A 416 -26.43 27.78 40.44
CA SER A 416 -27.11 26.68 39.74
C SER A 416 -27.30 26.98 38.25
N MET A 417 -26.96 26.01 37.40
CA MET A 417 -26.99 26.12 35.95
C MET A 417 -28.13 25.28 35.37
N ASN A 418 -29.02 25.90 34.61
CA ASN A 418 -30.08 25.22 33.88
C ASN A 418 -29.69 25.05 32.41
N LEU A 419 -29.95 23.87 31.85
CA LEU A 419 -29.69 23.50 30.46
C LEU A 419 -30.99 22.93 29.88
N THR A 420 -31.65 23.64 28.96
CA THR A 420 -32.89 23.16 28.31
C THR A 420 -32.73 23.02 26.80
N TRP A 421 -33.03 21.82 26.27
CA TRP A 421 -33.17 21.55 24.84
C TRP A 421 -34.65 21.39 24.43
N GLY A 422 -35.59 21.71 25.33
CA GLY A 422 -37.04 21.75 25.11
C GLY A 422 -37.63 23.17 24.99
N ALA A 423 -38.89 23.31 25.41
CA ALA A 423 -39.56 24.61 25.51
C ALA A 423 -38.97 25.46 26.65
N VAL A 424 -39.02 26.79 26.52
CA VAL A 424 -38.48 27.73 27.53
C VAL A 424 -39.28 27.60 28.82
N GLN A 425 -38.59 27.29 29.91
CA GLN A 425 -39.13 27.30 31.27
C GLN A 425 -38.72 28.63 31.93
N PRO A 426 -39.65 29.55 32.22
CA PRO A 426 -39.30 30.86 32.78
C PRO A 426 -38.73 30.73 34.19
N GLY A 427 -37.71 31.53 34.51
CA GLY A 427 -37.31 31.81 35.90
C GLY A 427 -35.84 31.62 36.28
N PHE A 428 -34.93 31.23 35.38
CA PHE A 428 -33.51 31.06 35.74
C PHE A 428 -32.67 32.29 35.38
N LYS A 429 -31.62 32.53 36.19
CA LYS A 429 -30.63 33.60 35.98
C LYS A 429 -29.40 33.02 35.28
N GLU A 430 -28.62 33.87 34.61
CA GLU A 430 -27.36 33.49 33.98
C GLU A 430 -26.41 32.81 34.98
N SER A 431 -25.75 31.75 34.53
CA SER A 431 -24.84 30.92 35.34
C SER A 431 -23.58 30.57 34.56
N SER A 432 -22.45 30.45 35.24
CA SER A 432 -21.14 30.14 34.66
C SER A 432 -20.51 28.90 35.29
N LEU A 433 -19.95 28.04 34.45
CA LEU A 433 -19.06 26.95 34.83
C LEU A 433 -17.63 27.39 34.51
N GLN A 434 -16.79 27.45 35.54
CA GLN A 434 -15.37 27.77 35.41
C GLN A 434 -14.57 26.50 35.59
N LEU A 435 -13.63 26.22 34.68
CA LEU A 435 -12.64 25.14 34.80
C LEU A 435 -11.25 25.72 34.61
N ALA A 436 -10.32 25.35 35.50
CA ALA A 436 -8.93 25.77 35.45
C ALA A 436 -7.99 24.58 35.66
N ILE A 437 -6.97 24.46 34.81
CA ILE A 437 -5.80 23.61 34.97
C ILE A 437 -4.60 24.54 35.13
N ASN A 438 -3.83 24.39 36.20
CA ASN A 438 -2.74 25.31 36.53
C ASN A 438 -1.40 24.57 36.57
N LYS A 439 -0.44 25.00 35.73
CA LYS A 439 0.95 24.54 35.72
C LYS A 439 1.13 23.01 35.71
N LEU A 440 0.28 22.29 34.96
CA LEU A 440 0.41 20.84 34.79
C LEU A 440 1.75 20.50 34.10
N ASN A 441 2.65 19.83 34.81
CA ASN A 441 3.93 19.40 34.25
C ASN A 441 3.74 18.13 33.41
N LEU A 442 3.81 18.25 32.08
CA LEU A 442 3.53 17.14 31.16
C LEU A 442 4.47 15.93 31.34
N ALA A 443 5.71 16.16 31.77
CA ALA A 443 6.69 15.10 31.97
C ALA A 443 6.27 14.13 33.09
N ASP A 444 5.55 14.63 34.09
CA ASP A 444 5.07 13.85 35.23
C ASP A 444 3.94 12.89 34.85
N TRP A 445 3.28 13.11 33.71
CA TRP A 445 2.10 12.38 33.24
C TRP A 445 2.38 11.53 31.99
N GLN A 446 3.66 11.24 31.72
CA GLN A 446 4.14 10.48 30.57
C GLN A 446 3.44 9.11 30.40
N LEU A 447 3.04 8.47 31.51
CA LEU A 447 2.32 7.19 31.54
C LEU A 447 1.01 7.24 30.72
N PHE A 448 0.37 8.41 30.62
CA PHE A 448 -0.85 8.62 29.83
C PHE A 448 -0.58 9.17 28.42
N LEU A 449 0.62 9.69 28.16
CA LEU A 449 1.03 10.27 26.88
C LEU A 449 1.73 9.26 25.95
N GLY A 450 1.92 8.01 26.41
CA GLY A 450 2.56 6.94 25.66
C GLY A 450 4.08 7.12 25.55
N ASN A 451 4.68 6.56 24.49
CA ASN A 451 6.15 6.53 24.32
C ASN A 451 6.74 7.82 23.71
N ILE A 452 5.96 8.89 23.53
CA ILE A 452 6.44 10.15 22.96
C ILE A 452 7.01 11.01 24.10
N PRO A 453 8.33 11.22 24.21
CA PRO A 453 8.88 12.03 25.30
C PRO A 453 8.36 13.46 25.17
N VAL A 454 7.53 13.89 26.12
CA VAL A 454 6.94 15.23 26.14
C VAL A 454 7.14 15.86 27.52
N SER A 455 7.57 17.11 27.53
CA SER A 455 7.70 17.93 28.74
C SER A 455 7.24 19.36 28.48
N GLY A 456 6.90 20.08 29.53
CA GLY A 456 6.39 21.45 29.45
C GLY A 456 5.33 21.69 30.52
N LYS A 457 4.95 22.95 30.72
CA LYS A 457 3.91 23.33 31.69
C LYS A 457 2.66 23.75 30.95
N ALA A 458 1.54 23.08 31.21
CA ALA A 458 0.25 23.36 30.61
C ALA A 458 -0.67 24.09 31.59
N ASP A 459 -1.29 25.16 31.10
CA ASP A 459 -2.34 25.91 31.77
C ASP A 459 -3.57 25.94 30.86
N ALA A 460 -4.76 25.80 31.42
CA ALA A 460 -6.01 25.93 30.68
C ALA A 460 -7.09 26.58 31.54
N GLN A 461 -7.89 27.45 30.94
CA GLN A 461 -9.02 28.12 31.59
C GLN A 461 -10.21 28.08 30.62
N LEU A 462 -11.33 27.53 31.08
CA LEU A 462 -12.61 27.50 30.38
C LEU A 462 -13.65 28.23 31.22
N ASN A 463 -14.34 29.20 30.63
CA ASN A 463 -15.55 29.82 31.17
C ASN A 463 -16.72 29.48 30.25
N LEU A 464 -17.68 28.72 30.75
CA LEU A 464 -18.90 28.35 30.04
C LEU A 464 -20.09 29.08 30.67
N LEU A 465 -20.60 30.11 30.00
CA LEU A 465 -21.74 30.91 30.42
C LEU A 465 -23.02 30.39 29.77
N ALA A 466 -23.98 29.96 30.60
CA ALA A 466 -25.34 29.62 30.19
C ALA A 466 -26.27 30.82 30.42
N GLN A 467 -26.90 31.29 29.34
CA GLN A 467 -27.86 32.39 29.29
C GLN A 467 -29.18 31.89 28.70
N GLN A 468 -30.27 32.65 28.87
CA GLN A 468 -31.59 32.32 28.34
C GLN A 468 -32.02 30.88 28.69
N ASP A 469 -31.96 30.55 29.98
CA ASP A 469 -32.28 29.24 30.54
C ASP A 469 -31.44 28.08 29.95
N GLY A 470 -30.23 28.37 29.44
CA GLY A 470 -29.31 27.40 28.87
C GLY A 470 -29.46 27.17 27.36
N LYS A 471 -30.39 27.88 26.71
CA LYS A 471 -30.50 27.88 25.23
C LYS A 471 -29.35 28.61 24.56
N GLN A 472 -28.73 29.57 25.25
CA GLN A 472 -27.51 30.21 24.78
C GLN A 472 -26.34 29.80 25.67
N LEU A 473 -25.41 29.04 25.11
CA LEU A 473 -24.16 28.66 25.78
C LEU A 473 -23.01 29.45 25.13
N LYS A 474 -22.25 30.20 25.90
CA LYS A 474 -21.01 30.87 25.45
C LYS A 474 -19.82 30.22 26.13
N ALA A 475 -18.81 29.87 25.35
CA ALA A 475 -17.60 29.22 25.84
C ALA A 475 -16.38 30.06 25.48
N ASP A 476 -15.62 30.46 26.50
CA ASP A 476 -14.32 31.11 26.38
C ASP A 476 -13.24 30.16 26.93
N LEU A 477 -12.38 29.66 26.05
CA LEU A 477 -11.27 28.77 26.38
C LEU A 477 -9.94 29.46 26.07
N THR A 478 -9.05 29.51 27.07
CA THR A 478 -7.64 29.85 26.89
C THR A 478 -6.78 28.67 27.34
N ALA A 479 -5.91 28.17 26.47
CA ALA A 479 -4.93 27.15 26.81
C ALA A 479 -3.52 27.63 26.45
N LYS A 480 -2.55 27.33 27.30
CA LYS A 480 -1.14 27.70 27.13
C LYS A 480 -0.27 26.51 27.49
N VAL A 481 0.76 26.26 26.68
CA VAL A 481 1.84 25.33 27.02
C VAL A 481 3.15 26.10 26.92
N GLN A 482 3.90 26.12 28.01
CA GLN A 482 5.19 26.79 28.12
C GLN A 482 6.33 25.78 28.13
N GLU A 483 7.44 26.15 27.49
CA GLU A 483 8.67 25.36 27.43
C GLU A 483 8.42 23.92 26.94
N LEU A 484 7.54 23.75 25.95
CA LEU A 484 7.24 22.47 25.33
C LEU A 484 8.52 21.88 24.72
N ASN A 485 8.91 20.70 25.19
CA ASN A 485 9.87 19.85 24.50
C ASN A 485 9.19 18.55 24.12
N ALA A 486 9.28 18.17 22.85
CA ALA A 486 8.69 16.96 22.33
C ALA A 486 9.59 16.36 21.25
N GLN A 487 9.67 15.03 21.19
CA GLN A 487 10.41 14.33 20.15
C GLN A 487 9.52 13.31 19.44
N PHE A 488 9.44 13.42 18.10
CA PHE A 488 8.69 12.51 17.24
C PHE A 488 9.53 12.13 16.02
N GLY A 489 10.11 10.92 16.05
CA GLY A 489 11.08 10.49 15.04
C GLY A 489 12.34 11.36 15.06
N ALA A 490 12.71 11.90 13.90
CA ALA A 490 13.84 12.82 13.74
C ALA A 490 13.51 14.28 14.12
N ASN A 491 12.23 14.61 14.32
CA ASN A 491 11.80 15.96 14.64
C ASN A 491 11.86 16.19 16.16
N ARG A 492 12.37 17.36 16.53
CA ARG A 492 12.51 17.76 17.92
C ARG A 492 12.01 19.19 18.10
N ILE A 493 10.99 19.33 18.93
CA ILE A 493 10.52 20.62 19.42
C ILE A 493 11.29 20.90 20.70
N GLU A 494 11.90 22.09 20.79
CA GLU A 494 12.65 22.54 21.96
C GLU A 494 12.15 23.90 22.42
N ARG A 495 11.76 23.99 23.70
CA ARG A 495 11.34 25.21 24.39
C ARG A 495 10.29 26.02 23.62
N ALA A 496 9.35 25.35 22.99
CA ALA A 496 8.27 26.02 22.25
C ALA A 496 7.17 26.49 23.20
N ASN A 497 6.50 27.57 22.83
CA ASN A 497 5.32 28.09 23.49
C ASN A 497 4.13 27.91 22.54
N LEU A 498 3.04 27.37 23.08
CA LEU A 498 1.76 27.23 22.39
C LEU A 498 0.71 28.01 23.16
N GLN A 499 -0.08 28.80 22.45
CA GLN A 499 -1.21 29.53 23.01
C GLN A 499 -2.42 29.34 22.09
N LEU A 500 -3.52 28.88 22.67
CA LEU A 500 -4.82 28.74 22.03
C LEU A 500 -5.83 29.62 22.77
N GLN A 501 -6.58 30.42 22.03
CA GLN A 501 -7.75 31.15 22.49
C GLN A 501 -8.92 30.77 21.60
N LEU A 502 -10.05 30.44 22.20
CA LEU A 502 -11.27 30.04 21.52
C LEU A 502 -12.46 30.73 22.20
N THR A 503 -13.26 31.44 21.42
CA THR A 503 -14.55 32.00 21.83
C THR A 503 -15.63 31.46 20.91
N GLY A 504 -16.60 30.76 21.49
CA GLY A 504 -17.69 30.16 20.76
C GLY A 504 -19.03 30.32 21.46
N ARG A 505 -20.10 30.13 20.72
CA ARG A 505 -21.47 30.10 21.24
C ARG A 505 -22.33 29.06 20.56
N MET A 506 -23.30 28.55 21.29
CA MET A 506 -24.36 27.65 20.84
C MET A 506 -25.70 28.31 21.13
N ASP A 507 -26.51 28.57 20.10
CA ASP A 507 -27.86 29.11 20.25
C ASP A 507 -28.93 28.04 19.95
N ASP A 508 -29.87 27.86 20.88
CA ASP A 508 -31.00 26.94 20.86
C ASP A 508 -30.63 25.49 20.49
N PHE A 509 -29.38 25.08 20.76
CA PHE A 509 -28.81 23.80 20.31
C PHE A 509 -28.95 23.54 18.79
N LYS A 510 -29.15 24.60 18.00
CA LYS A 510 -29.30 24.56 16.53
C LYS A 510 -28.21 25.30 15.78
N ASN A 511 -27.67 26.37 16.37
CA ASN A 511 -26.67 27.20 15.71
C ASN A 511 -25.38 27.20 16.52
N ALA A 512 -24.34 26.56 15.99
CA ALA A 512 -23.00 26.62 16.55
C ALA A 512 -22.21 27.74 15.87
N LYS A 513 -21.61 28.64 16.64
CA LYS A 513 -20.74 29.69 16.12
C LYS A 513 -19.43 29.71 16.90
N LEU A 514 -18.34 29.42 16.22
CA LEU A 514 -16.99 29.75 16.66
C LEU A 514 -16.71 31.19 16.24
N GLU A 515 -16.90 32.14 17.16
CA GLU A 515 -16.75 33.57 16.87
C GLU A 515 -15.30 33.93 16.56
N LYS A 516 -14.37 33.33 17.29
CA LYS A 516 -12.94 33.47 17.06
C LYS A 516 -12.19 32.23 17.58
N TYR A 517 -11.22 31.77 16.80
CA TYR A 517 -10.07 31.06 17.34
C TYR A 517 -8.79 31.81 17.01
N SER A 518 -7.81 31.73 17.91
CA SER A 518 -6.47 32.23 17.71
C SER A 518 -5.48 31.22 18.28
N LEU A 519 -4.61 30.71 17.41
CA LEU A 519 -3.54 29.78 17.72
C LEU A 519 -2.21 30.48 17.43
N ALA A 520 -1.31 30.46 18.40
CA ALA A 520 0.05 30.94 18.25
C ALA A 520 1.02 29.85 18.72
N PHE A 521 2.00 29.55 17.88
CA PHE A 521 3.08 28.61 18.17
C PHE A 521 4.40 29.29 17.86
N GLY A 522 5.39 29.18 18.73
CA GLY A 522 6.68 29.83 18.53
C GLY A 522 7.69 29.55 19.63
N GLN A 523 8.83 30.23 19.58
CA GLN A 523 9.88 30.13 20.60
C GLN A 523 10.06 31.50 21.27
N GLY A 524 10.12 31.52 22.61
CA GLY A 524 10.19 32.78 23.35
C GLY A 524 8.91 33.61 23.22
N SER A 525 9.03 34.91 23.00
CA SER A 525 7.91 35.87 22.92
C SER A 525 7.38 36.11 21.50
N GLN A 526 8.03 35.57 20.45
CA GLN A 526 7.62 35.77 19.06
C GLN A 526 6.93 34.52 18.49
N PRO A 527 5.68 34.63 18.00
CA PRO A 527 5.02 33.52 17.31
C PRO A 527 5.69 33.30 15.95
N THR A 528 5.95 32.03 15.62
CA THR A 528 6.55 31.60 14.35
C THR A 528 5.50 31.05 13.39
N LEU A 529 4.36 30.62 13.96
CA LEU A 529 3.13 30.22 13.30
C LEU A 529 1.97 30.88 14.04
N THR A 530 1.10 31.55 13.30
CA THR A 530 -0.19 32.03 13.81
C THR A 530 -1.31 31.53 12.91
N ALA A 531 -2.43 31.15 13.51
CA ALA A 531 -3.65 30.82 12.79
C ALA A 531 -4.84 31.48 13.50
N ASN A 532 -5.69 32.14 12.75
CA ASN A 532 -6.90 32.78 13.27
C ASN A 532 -8.09 32.45 12.38
N GLY A 533 -9.29 32.46 12.93
CA GLY A 533 -10.47 32.25 12.11
C GLY A 533 -11.76 32.23 12.88
N SER A 534 -12.84 31.96 12.17
CA SER A 534 -14.19 31.84 12.72
C SER A 534 -14.99 30.84 11.89
N ALA A 535 -16.02 30.26 12.50
CA ALA A 535 -16.91 29.33 11.82
C ALA A 535 -18.34 29.46 12.37
N SER A 536 -19.33 29.17 11.53
CA SER A 536 -20.73 29.04 11.91
C SER A 536 -21.36 27.87 11.20
N TYR A 537 -22.14 27.09 11.92
CA TYR A 537 -22.86 25.92 11.43
C TYR A 537 -24.29 25.90 11.95
N ALA A 538 -25.25 25.83 11.04
CA ALA A 538 -26.66 25.64 11.36
C ALA A 538 -27.00 24.15 11.23
N LEU A 539 -27.33 23.49 12.33
CA LEU A 539 -27.60 22.05 12.40
C LEU A 539 -28.85 21.65 11.59
N ASP A 540 -29.85 22.52 11.51
CA ASP A 540 -31.13 22.24 10.84
C ASP A 540 -31.01 22.27 9.31
N SER A 541 -30.34 23.29 8.76
CA SER A 541 -30.16 23.44 7.31
C SER A 541 -28.86 22.82 6.78
N GLY A 542 -27.90 22.55 7.64
CA GLY A 542 -26.54 22.15 7.26
C GLY A 542 -25.72 23.30 6.66
N ASP A 543 -26.16 24.55 6.81
CA ASP A 543 -25.44 25.72 6.29
C ASP A 543 -24.14 25.92 7.08
N LEU A 544 -23.05 26.19 6.35
CA LEU A 544 -21.70 26.37 6.88
C LEU A 544 -21.11 27.68 6.37
N SER A 545 -20.43 28.41 7.24
CA SER A 545 -19.49 29.46 6.85
C SER A 545 -18.27 29.36 7.73
N ALA A 546 -17.10 29.14 7.15
CA ALA A 546 -15.84 29.03 7.88
C ALA A 546 -14.76 29.84 7.17
N GLN A 547 -14.03 30.65 7.94
CA GLN A 547 -12.90 31.42 7.44
C GLN A 547 -11.67 31.17 8.30
N THR A 548 -10.51 31.11 7.67
CA THR A 548 -9.22 30.92 8.34
C THR A 548 -8.14 31.76 7.70
N THR A 549 -7.26 32.31 8.52
CA THR A 549 -5.98 32.87 8.13
C THR A 549 -4.86 32.12 8.83
N LEU A 550 -3.77 31.85 8.12
CA LEU A 550 -2.56 31.24 8.66
C LEU A 550 -1.36 32.03 8.16
N GLU A 551 -0.42 32.32 9.06
CA GLU A 551 0.85 32.97 8.73
C GLU A 551 2.00 32.25 9.45
N ALA A 552 3.05 31.91 8.71
CA ALA A 552 4.20 31.18 9.22
C ALA A 552 5.53 31.69 8.64
N SER A 553 6.58 31.68 9.47
CA SER A 553 7.97 31.88 9.03
C SER A 553 8.65 30.54 8.78
N LEU A 554 9.00 30.25 7.53
CA LEU A 554 9.62 28.98 7.15
C LEU A 554 11.00 28.73 7.81
N PRO A 555 11.95 29.69 7.83
CA PRO A 555 13.26 29.46 8.44
C PRO A 555 13.19 29.13 9.92
N VAL A 556 12.23 29.70 10.65
CA VAL A 556 12.09 29.44 12.09
C VAL A 556 11.36 28.13 12.34
N LEU A 557 10.33 27.81 11.55
CA LEU A 557 9.58 26.56 11.67
C LEU A 557 10.44 25.34 11.31
N LEU A 558 11.28 25.44 10.27
CA LEU A 558 12.18 24.36 9.84
C LEU A 558 13.35 24.10 10.80
N LYS A 559 13.61 24.97 11.79
CA LYS A 559 14.53 24.66 12.90
C LYS A 559 13.94 23.63 13.88
N GLN A 560 12.61 23.55 13.96
CA GLN A 560 11.90 22.67 14.90
C GLN A 560 11.31 21.43 14.22
N ILE A 561 10.97 21.55 12.93
CA ILE A 561 10.39 20.48 12.12
C ILE A 561 11.29 20.25 10.91
N VAL A 562 12.04 19.15 10.93
CA VAL A 562 12.95 18.77 9.84
C VAL A 562 12.15 18.15 8.71
N VAL A 563 12.10 18.85 7.59
CA VAL A 563 11.60 18.30 6.32
C VAL A 563 12.83 17.86 5.50
N PRO A 564 12.98 16.55 5.19
CA PRO A 564 14.14 16.06 4.44
C PRO A 564 14.35 16.84 3.14
N GLN A 565 15.62 17.14 2.83
CA GLN A 565 16.06 17.89 1.65
C GLN A 565 15.62 19.36 1.56
N LEU A 566 14.75 19.84 2.46
CA LEU A 566 14.30 21.23 2.48
C LEU A 566 15.11 22.06 3.49
N ASN A 567 15.69 23.15 3.02
CA ASN A 567 16.20 24.21 3.88
C ASN A 567 15.69 25.57 3.42
N ALA A 568 15.46 26.47 4.37
CA ALA A 568 15.03 27.84 4.09
C ALA A 568 15.89 28.81 4.89
N SER A 569 16.52 29.76 4.20
CA SER A 569 17.17 30.92 4.82
C SER A 569 16.22 32.11 4.94
N ALA A 570 15.24 32.21 4.04
CA ALA A 570 14.14 33.17 4.07
C ALA A 570 12.84 32.53 3.54
N GLY A 571 11.69 33.09 3.94
CA GLY A 571 10.40 32.66 3.41
C GLY A 571 9.26 32.80 4.41
N THR A 572 8.10 33.23 3.91
CA THR A 572 6.84 33.25 4.66
C THR A 572 5.77 32.47 3.93
N ILE A 573 4.88 31.82 4.67
CA ILE A 573 3.65 31.23 4.11
C ILE A 573 2.48 31.99 4.70
N LYS A 574 1.59 32.47 3.84
CA LYS A 574 0.30 33.07 4.22
C LYS A 574 -0.82 32.35 3.51
N LEU A 575 -1.87 31.96 4.24
CA LEU A 575 -3.09 31.38 3.69
C LEU A 575 -4.27 32.17 4.21
N THR A 576 -5.18 32.56 3.31
CA THR A 576 -6.53 33.03 3.64
C THR A 576 -7.51 32.13 2.92
N ALA A 577 -8.47 31.53 3.62
CA ALA A 577 -9.44 30.63 3.03
C ALA A 577 -10.84 30.85 3.61
N LEU A 578 -11.85 30.67 2.77
CA LEU A 578 -13.27 30.75 3.05
C LEU A 578 -13.96 29.51 2.49
N ALA A 579 -14.73 28.83 3.33
CA ALA A 579 -15.61 27.72 2.95
C ALA A 579 -17.05 28.10 3.26
N LEU A 580 -17.95 27.91 2.29
CA LEU A 580 -19.36 28.24 2.40
C LEU A 580 -20.21 27.06 1.94
N ARG A 581 -21.28 26.77 2.67
CA ARG A 581 -22.36 25.89 2.25
C ARG A 581 -23.68 26.59 2.55
N LYS A 582 -24.52 26.75 1.52
CA LYS A 582 -25.85 27.33 1.64
C LYS A 582 -26.84 26.51 0.83
N GLY A 583 -27.71 25.75 1.49
CA GLY A 583 -28.58 24.78 0.83
C GLY A 583 -27.79 23.74 0.02
N GLN A 584 -28.03 23.66 -1.29
CA GLN A 584 -27.33 22.75 -2.21
C GLN A 584 -26.04 23.33 -2.80
N GLU A 585 -25.73 24.60 -2.52
CA GLU A 585 -24.51 25.26 -3.01
C GLU A 585 -23.39 25.11 -1.99
N THR A 586 -22.26 24.55 -2.41
CA THR A 586 -21.03 24.45 -1.61
C THR A 586 -19.89 25.09 -2.37
N SER A 587 -19.13 25.97 -1.74
CA SER A 587 -17.99 26.62 -2.37
C SER A 587 -16.81 26.80 -1.42
N ALA A 588 -15.62 26.87 -1.99
CA ALA A 588 -14.40 27.18 -1.29
C ALA A 588 -13.59 28.20 -2.12
N SER A 589 -13.09 29.23 -1.45
CA SER A 589 -12.18 30.20 -2.06
C SER A 589 -11.03 30.53 -1.12
N GLY A 590 -9.93 30.99 -1.69
CA GLY A 590 -8.78 31.35 -0.89
C GLY A 590 -7.57 31.78 -1.70
N ASN A 591 -6.56 32.23 -0.96
CA ASN A 591 -5.31 32.75 -1.44
C ASN A 591 -4.18 32.17 -0.58
N LEU A 592 -3.24 31.48 -1.23
CA LEU A 592 -2.03 30.94 -0.62
C LEU A 592 -0.82 31.67 -1.20
N VAL A 593 0.01 32.27 -0.35
CA VAL A 593 1.20 33.01 -0.73
C VAL A 593 2.43 32.38 -0.07
N LEU A 594 3.40 32.03 -0.90
CA LEU A 594 4.80 31.84 -0.51
C LEU A 594 5.53 33.15 -0.79
N GLY A 595 5.95 33.86 0.25
CA GLY A 595 6.64 35.16 0.14
C GLY A 595 8.14 35.02 0.36
N ASP A 596 8.95 35.58 -0.54
CA ASP A 596 10.40 35.76 -0.45
C ASP A 596 11.20 34.50 -0.05
N PHE A 597 10.82 33.35 -0.62
CA PHE A 597 11.49 32.09 -0.32
C PHE A 597 12.91 32.04 -0.90
N SER A 598 13.88 31.84 -0.01
CA SER A 598 15.28 31.57 -0.37
C SER A 598 15.74 30.32 0.37
N GLY A 599 16.29 29.37 -0.36
CA GLY A 599 16.58 28.05 0.18
C GLY A 599 16.83 27.01 -0.90
N ARG A 600 16.81 25.74 -0.50
CA ARG A 600 17.00 24.60 -1.38
C ARG A 600 16.00 23.51 -1.05
N TYR A 601 15.61 22.78 -2.08
CA TYR A 601 14.89 21.52 -1.96
C TYR A 601 15.63 20.49 -2.84
N GLY A 602 16.41 19.61 -2.22
CA GLY A 602 17.30 18.69 -2.96
C GLY A 602 18.30 19.46 -3.85
N ASP A 603 18.27 19.18 -5.15
CA ASP A 603 19.13 19.84 -6.15
C ASP A 603 18.57 21.20 -6.63
N TYR A 604 17.33 21.52 -6.28
CA TYR A 604 16.68 22.77 -6.66
C TYR A 604 17.07 23.90 -5.71
N GLN A 605 17.48 25.05 -6.26
CA GLN A 605 17.89 26.22 -5.50
C GLN A 605 16.99 27.42 -5.84
N PHE A 606 16.48 28.07 -4.79
CA PHE A 606 15.55 29.20 -4.87
C PHE A 606 16.17 30.45 -4.25
N GLN A 607 15.89 31.61 -4.84
CA GLN A 607 16.35 32.90 -4.36
C GLN A 607 15.26 33.95 -4.57
N ASN A 608 14.75 34.52 -3.49
CA ASN A 608 13.67 35.51 -3.46
C ASN A 608 12.43 35.07 -4.27
N TYR A 609 12.12 33.77 -4.22
CA TYR A 609 11.03 33.19 -5.00
C TYR A 609 9.70 33.47 -4.32
N GLN A 610 8.74 33.98 -5.08
CA GLN A 610 7.40 34.27 -4.60
C GLN A 610 6.38 33.51 -5.44
N THR A 611 5.35 32.99 -4.79
CA THR A 611 4.26 32.28 -5.46
C THR A 611 2.94 32.63 -4.81
N THR A 612 1.95 33.00 -5.61
CA THR A 612 0.58 33.22 -5.18
C THR A 612 -0.32 32.21 -5.89
N PHE A 613 -1.15 31.52 -5.14
CA PHE A 613 -2.15 30.58 -5.64
C PHE A 613 -3.53 31.03 -5.16
N ASP A 614 -4.38 31.44 -6.10
CA ASP A 614 -5.77 31.82 -5.87
C ASP A 614 -6.68 30.68 -6.33
N PHE A 615 -7.67 30.33 -5.52
CA PHE A 615 -8.70 29.38 -5.92
C PHE A 615 -10.09 29.91 -5.56
N ASP A 616 -11.04 29.64 -6.43
CA ASP A 616 -12.47 29.84 -6.22
C ASP A 616 -13.22 28.73 -6.97
N VAL A 617 -13.73 27.78 -6.20
CA VAL A 617 -14.42 26.58 -6.69
C VAL A 617 -15.77 26.44 -6.01
N GLY A 618 -16.77 25.97 -6.75
CA GLY A 618 -18.13 25.78 -6.24
C GLY A 618 -18.80 24.56 -6.86
N VAL A 619 -19.79 24.02 -6.16
CA VAL A 619 -20.68 22.96 -6.64
C VAL A 619 -22.10 23.38 -6.31
N LYS A 620 -22.98 23.38 -7.32
CA LYS A 620 -24.41 23.68 -7.18
C LYS A 620 -25.20 22.81 -8.13
N ASP A 621 -26.24 22.13 -7.63
CA ASP A 621 -27.13 21.30 -8.45
C ASP A 621 -26.38 20.28 -9.35
N GLN A 622 -25.38 19.60 -8.78
CA GLN A 622 -24.47 18.65 -9.48
C GLN A 622 -23.58 19.28 -10.57
N LEU A 623 -23.53 20.61 -10.68
CA LEU A 623 -22.60 21.33 -11.54
C LEU A 623 -21.43 21.84 -10.70
N ALA A 624 -20.25 21.28 -10.91
CA ALA A 624 -19.00 21.80 -10.37
C ALA A 624 -18.50 22.94 -11.28
N GLN A 625 -18.10 24.06 -10.68
CA GLN A 625 -17.58 25.24 -11.37
C GLN A 625 -16.24 25.63 -10.78
N LEU A 626 -15.24 25.74 -11.65
CA LEU A 626 -13.95 26.35 -11.37
C LEU A 626 -14.07 27.81 -11.81
N ARG A 627 -14.47 28.70 -10.88
CA ARG A 627 -14.63 30.14 -11.17
C ARG A 627 -13.28 30.79 -11.42
N ARG A 628 -12.27 30.38 -10.65
CA ARG A 628 -10.87 30.78 -10.84
C ARG A 628 -9.92 29.80 -10.18
N VAL A 629 -8.89 29.38 -10.90
CA VAL A 629 -7.72 28.70 -10.33
C VAL A 629 -6.50 29.36 -10.95
N ALA A 630 -5.85 30.25 -10.20
CA ALA A 630 -4.77 31.08 -10.71
C ALA A 630 -3.47 30.88 -9.93
N LEU A 631 -2.36 30.84 -10.65
CA LEU A 631 -1.00 30.80 -10.12
C LEU A 631 -0.25 32.01 -10.65
N ALA A 632 0.45 32.73 -9.79
CA ALA A 632 1.38 33.78 -10.18
C ALA A 632 2.73 33.51 -9.53
N VAL A 633 3.81 33.68 -10.29
CA VAL A 633 5.18 33.44 -9.83
C VAL A 633 6.00 34.71 -10.01
N ARG A 634 6.87 35.03 -9.06
CA ARG A 634 7.81 36.16 -9.14
C ARG A 634 9.17 35.78 -8.55
N GLN A 635 10.21 36.52 -8.94
CA GLN A 635 11.52 36.47 -8.32
C GLN A 635 11.93 37.89 -7.91
N GLY A 636 11.87 38.21 -6.62
CA GLY A 636 11.99 39.58 -6.15
C GLY A 636 10.93 40.49 -6.80
N PRO A 637 11.29 41.65 -7.38
CA PRO A 637 10.33 42.53 -8.04
C PRO A 637 9.86 42.00 -9.41
N GLU A 638 10.63 41.11 -10.04
CA GLU A 638 10.43 40.65 -11.41
C GLU A 638 9.30 39.64 -11.52
N SER A 639 8.42 39.81 -12.52
CA SER A 639 7.40 38.81 -12.85
C SER A 639 8.06 37.54 -13.38
N GLY A 640 7.56 36.38 -12.96
CA GLY A 640 7.94 35.06 -13.45
C GLY A 640 6.90 34.41 -14.35
N GLY A 641 5.69 34.98 -14.42
CA GLY A 641 4.57 34.49 -15.22
C GLY A 641 3.31 34.16 -14.39
N SER A 642 2.22 33.89 -15.09
CA SER A 642 0.95 33.50 -14.49
C SER A 642 0.23 32.41 -15.26
N PHE A 643 -0.57 31.62 -14.56
CA PHE A 643 -1.48 30.61 -15.10
C PHE A 643 -2.87 30.86 -14.55
N ASP A 644 -3.90 30.73 -15.38
CA ASP A 644 -5.31 30.79 -14.99
C ASP A 644 -6.07 29.64 -15.65
N LEU A 645 -6.92 28.99 -14.87
CA LEU A 645 -7.79 27.88 -15.29
C LEU A 645 -9.22 28.17 -14.82
N GLY A 646 -10.15 28.07 -15.77
CA GLY A 646 -11.58 28.12 -15.53
C GLY A 646 -12.28 26.90 -16.14
N GLY A 647 -13.51 26.66 -15.70
CA GLY A 647 -14.32 25.62 -16.31
C GLY A 647 -15.55 25.21 -15.52
N ARG A 648 -16.29 24.27 -16.09
CA ARG A 648 -17.47 23.65 -15.49
C ARG A 648 -17.49 22.17 -15.78
N TYR A 649 -18.07 21.39 -14.86
CA TYR A 649 -18.20 19.95 -14.97
C TYR A 649 -19.56 19.51 -14.41
N ASP A 650 -20.38 18.90 -15.27
CA ASP A 650 -21.66 18.30 -14.89
C ASP A 650 -21.40 16.89 -14.35
N LEU A 651 -21.58 16.71 -13.04
CA LEU A 651 -21.33 15.45 -12.35
C LEU A 651 -22.31 14.33 -12.76
N THR A 652 -23.50 14.70 -13.26
CA THR A 652 -24.52 13.74 -13.68
C THR A 652 -24.26 13.26 -15.10
N LYS A 653 -24.00 14.19 -16.03
CA LYS A 653 -23.72 13.86 -17.43
C LYS A 653 -22.28 13.43 -17.67
N GLN A 654 -21.39 13.66 -16.71
CA GLN A 654 -19.95 13.47 -16.84
C GLN A 654 -19.36 14.27 -18.01
N THR A 655 -19.90 15.48 -18.24
CA THR A 655 -19.45 16.38 -19.30
C THR A 655 -18.71 17.58 -18.72
N GLY A 656 -17.64 18.03 -19.36
CA GLY A 656 -16.82 19.14 -18.88
C GLY A 656 -16.41 20.13 -19.97
N GLU A 657 -16.25 21.38 -19.59
CA GLU A 657 -15.70 22.44 -20.43
C GLU A 657 -14.66 23.21 -19.61
N PHE A 658 -13.44 23.29 -20.14
CA PHE A 658 -12.29 23.89 -19.46
C PHE A 658 -11.55 24.83 -20.40
N ASN A 659 -11.07 25.93 -19.85
CA ASN A 659 -10.21 26.89 -20.53
C ASN A 659 -9.01 27.23 -19.65
N PHE A 660 -7.83 27.31 -20.25
CA PHE A 660 -6.62 27.72 -19.54
C PHE A 660 -5.86 28.79 -20.31
N THR A 661 -5.15 29.64 -19.57
CA THR A 661 -4.18 30.62 -20.10
C THR A 661 -2.91 30.55 -19.26
N ALA A 662 -1.76 30.49 -19.93
CA ALA A 662 -0.44 30.65 -19.35
C ALA A 662 0.21 31.89 -19.99
N ALA A 663 0.63 32.85 -19.19
CA ALA A 663 1.21 34.11 -19.65
C ALA A 663 2.63 34.28 -19.09
N ASP A 664 3.59 34.46 -20.00
CA ASP A 664 4.98 34.81 -19.73
C ASP A 664 5.66 33.99 -18.62
N PHE A 665 5.50 32.66 -18.62
CA PHE A 665 6.35 31.82 -17.78
C PHE A 665 7.78 31.92 -18.25
N ASN A 666 8.60 32.67 -17.51
CA ASN A 666 9.92 33.08 -17.96
C ASN A 666 11.04 32.49 -17.08
N GLN A 667 12.28 32.92 -17.31
CA GLN A 667 13.44 32.43 -16.58
C GLN A 667 13.33 32.60 -15.05
N ASN A 668 12.62 33.63 -14.57
CA ASN A 668 12.46 33.89 -13.14
C ASN A 668 11.59 32.82 -12.47
N ALA A 669 10.63 32.24 -13.19
CA ALA A 669 9.83 31.12 -12.71
C ALA A 669 10.51 29.76 -12.90
N LEU A 670 11.13 29.53 -14.07
CA LEU A 670 11.54 28.19 -14.50
C LEU A 670 13.01 27.84 -14.19
N ARG A 671 13.89 28.82 -13.96
CA ARG A 671 15.32 28.57 -13.73
C ARG A 671 15.60 27.60 -12.58
N PRO A 672 14.95 27.69 -11.39
CA PRO A 672 15.19 26.74 -10.31
C PRO A 672 14.97 25.28 -10.74
N PHE A 673 13.94 25.03 -11.55
CA PHE A 673 13.52 23.69 -11.97
C PHE A 673 14.33 23.14 -13.15
N LEU A 674 14.81 24.01 -14.05
CA LEU A 674 15.57 23.60 -15.23
C LEU A 674 17.07 23.51 -14.97
N ALA A 675 17.60 24.18 -13.94
CA ALA A 675 19.03 24.20 -13.64
C ALA A 675 19.67 22.81 -13.47
N PRO A 676 19.08 21.83 -12.74
CA PRO A 676 19.69 20.51 -12.58
C PRO A 676 19.80 19.73 -13.90
N VAL A 677 18.84 19.90 -14.80
CA VAL A 677 18.77 19.18 -16.09
C VAL A 677 19.64 19.84 -17.15
N LEU A 678 19.81 21.16 -17.08
CA LEU A 678 20.65 21.92 -18.01
C LEU A 678 22.14 21.88 -17.64
N ALA A 679 22.50 21.51 -16.41
CA ALA A 679 23.88 21.52 -15.95
C ALA A 679 24.82 20.75 -16.90
N PRO A 680 25.99 21.32 -17.28
CA PRO A 680 26.59 22.54 -16.75
C PRO A 680 26.12 23.86 -17.41
N ASN A 681 25.20 23.80 -18.38
CA ASN A 681 24.66 24.98 -19.07
C ASN A 681 23.67 25.75 -18.18
N LYS A 682 23.48 27.03 -18.47
CA LYS A 682 22.62 27.94 -17.71
C LYS A 682 21.52 28.52 -18.58
N LEU A 683 20.30 28.54 -18.04
CA LEU A 683 19.19 29.27 -18.65
C LEU A 683 19.36 30.78 -18.45
N VAL A 684 19.51 31.51 -19.55
CA VAL A 684 19.62 32.97 -19.56
C VAL A 684 18.23 33.61 -19.62
N SER A 685 17.44 33.26 -20.64
CA SER A 685 16.09 33.78 -20.87
C SER A 685 15.19 32.73 -21.54
N LEU A 686 13.88 32.86 -21.31
CA LEU A 686 12.81 32.26 -22.10
C LEU A 686 11.50 32.99 -21.78
N SER A 687 10.49 32.87 -22.63
CA SER A 687 9.10 33.19 -22.31
C SER A 687 8.18 32.12 -22.88
N LEU A 688 7.42 31.46 -22.01
CA LEU A 688 6.44 30.44 -22.38
C LEU A 688 5.03 31.01 -22.19
N ASN A 689 4.28 31.04 -23.28
CA ASN A 689 2.87 31.45 -23.31
C ASN A 689 2.02 30.29 -23.81
N GLY A 690 0.78 30.20 -23.34
CA GLY A 690 -0.13 29.12 -23.70
C GLY A 690 -1.58 29.52 -23.55
N LYS A 691 -2.44 28.98 -24.39
CA LYS A 691 -3.90 29.08 -24.24
C LYS A 691 -4.57 27.86 -24.83
N GLY A 692 -5.65 27.42 -24.22
CA GLY A 692 -6.41 26.31 -24.79
C GLY A 692 -7.78 26.14 -24.17
N SER A 693 -8.60 25.37 -24.87
CA SER A 693 -9.91 24.92 -24.43
C SER A 693 -10.04 23.41 -24.64
N ALA A 694 -10.79 22.76 -23.75
CA ALA A 694 -11.11 21.35 -23.83
C ALA A 694 -12.58 21.15 -23.47
N ASN A 695 -13.28 20.41 -24.33
CA ASN A 695 -14.63 19.93 -24.10
C ASN A 695 -14.58 18.41 -23.98
N TYR A 696 -15.14 17.88 -22.91
CA TYR A 696 -15.27 16.45 -22.67
C TYR A 696 -16.74 16.08 -22.67
N ASP A 697 -17.13 15.21 -23.59
CA ASP A 697 -18.44 14.61 -23.67
C ASP A 697 -18.27 13.13 -24.04
N PRO A 698 -18.49 12.19 -23.10
CA PRO A 698 -18.32 10.76 -23.36
C PRO A 698 -19.41 10.18 -24.27
N GLN A 699 -20.58 10.82 -24.35
CA GLN A 699 -21.69 10.39 -25.23
C GLN A 699 -21.67 11.14 -26.58
N GLY A 700 -21.06 12.33 -26.60
CA GLY A 700 -20.90 13.20 -27.77
C GLY A 700 -19.48 13.24 -28.35
N GLU A 701 -19.11 14.41 -28.88
CA GLU A 701 -17.74 14.68 -29.37
C GLU A 701 -16.96 15.40 -28.26
N SER A 702 -15.86 14.79 -27.84
CA SER A 702 -14.84 15.45 -27.03
C SER A 702 -13.87 16.18 -27.95
N SER A 703 -13.39 17.36 -27.56
CA SER A 703 -12.48 18.17 -28.39
C SER A 703 -11.45 18.90 -27.56
N VAL A 704 -10.25 19.07 -28.11
CA VAL A 704 -9.19 19.89 -27.52
C VAL A 704 -8.62 20.83 -28.57
N LYS A 705 -8.45 22.09 -28.18
CA LYS A 705 -7.73 23.09 -28.96
C LYS A 705 -6.75 23.82 -28.07
N ALA A 706 -5.46 23.74 -28.37
CA ALA A 706 -4.42 24.36 -27.56
C ALA A 706 -3.32 24.97 -28.43
N GLY A 707 -2.77 26.09 -27.98
CA GLY A 707 -1.60 26.72 -28.55
C GLY A 707 -0.58 27.00 -27.45
N LEU A 708 0.67 26.59 -27.67
CA LEU A 708 1.81 26.90 -26.81
C LEU A 708 2.87 27.62 -27.65
N THR A 709 3.48 28.67 -27.11
CA THR A 709 4.54 29.45 -27.76
C THR A 709 5.65 29.73 -26.76
N LEU A 710 6.81 29.15 -27.02
CA LEU A 710 8.09 29.46 -26.39
C LEU A 710 8.82 30.48 -27.26
N THR A 711 9.25 31.58 -26.67
CA THR A 711 10.07 32.61 -27.32
C THR A 711 11.28 32.94 -26.47
N ASN A 712 12.27 33.60 -27.07
CA ASN A 712 13.46 34.09 -26.38
C ASN A 712 14.26 33.03 -25.58
N LEU A 713 14.24 31.77 -26.02
CA LEU A 713 15.02 30.71 -25.37
C LEU A 713 16.50 30.93 -25.65
N VAL A 714 17.27 31.24 -24.60
CA VAL A 714 18.72 31.41 -24.65
C VAL A 714 19.35 30.60 -23.53
N VAL A 715 20.28 29.72 -23.91
CA VAL A 715 21.06 28.89 -22.99
C VAL A 715 22.53 29.22 -23.19
N GLU A 716 23.25 29.44 -22.10
CA GLU A 716 24.68 29.72 -22.09
C GLU A 716 25.44 28.48 -21.61
N ASP A 717 26.44 28.05 -22.36
CA ASP A 717 27.38 27.02 -21.91
C ASP A 717 28.62 27.65 -21.26
N PRO A 718 29.29 26.97 -20.31
CA PRO A 718 30.49 27.50 -19.66
C PRO A 718 31.65 27.84 -20.63
N GLN A 719 31.64 27.24 -21.82
CA GLN A 719 32.69 27.41 -22.85
C GLN A 719 32.32 28.46 -23.90
N ASN A 720 31.14 29.10 -23.82
CA ASN A 720 30.62 30.06 -24.80
C ASN A 720 30.60 29.53 -26.25
N LYS A 721 30.40 28.22 -26.43
CA LYS A 721 30.30 27.58 -27.76
C LYS A 721 28.86 27.54 -28.28
N LEU A 722 27.85 27.69 -27.41
CA LEU A 722 26.46 27.69 -27.86
C LEU A 722 26.10 29.02 -28.56
N PRO A 723 25.31 28.98 -29.64
CA PRO A 723 24.86 30.20 -30.31
C PRO A 723 24.04 31.10 -29.38
N LYS A 724 24.32 32.42 -29.39
CA LYS A 724 23.57 33.42 -28.61
C LYS A 724 22.24 33.84 -29.25
N SER A 725 21.93 33.35 -30.45
CA SER A 725 20.67 33.60 -31.14
C SER A 725 19.51 32.99 -30.36
N SER A 726 18.46 33.77 -30.12
CA SER A 726 17.29 33.27 -29.42
C SER A 726 16.52 32.23 -30.24
N LEU A 727 16.13 31.14 -29.57
CA LEU A 727 15.31 30.10 -30.15
C LEU A 727 13.84 30.27 -29.73
N ALA A 728 12.93 29.79 -30.57
CA ALA A 728 11.50 29.83 -30.36
C ALA A 728 10.86 28.50 -30.77
N ALA A 729 9.79 28.09 -30.11
CA ALA A 729 9.03 26.90 -30.50
C ALA A 729 7.53 27.16 -30.33
N GLY A 730 6.74 26.82 -31.32
CA GLY A 730 5.28 26.90 -31.32
C GLY A 730 4.68 25.51 -31.47
N LEU A 731 3.65 25.20 -30.69
CA LEU A 731 2.83 24.01 -30.83
C LEU A 731 1.37 24.41 -30.96
N GLN A 732 0.70 23.97 -32.01
CA GLN A 732 -0.75 24.10 -32.18
C GLN A 732 -1.38 22.71 -32.26
N LEU A 733 -2.37 22.45 -31.42
CA LEU A 733 -3.13 21.20 -31.37
C LEU A 733 -4.60 21.51 -31.59
N ASP A 734 -5.21 20.80 -32.54
CA ASP A 734 -6.66 20.73 -32.74
C ASP A 734 -7.04 19.26 -32.99
N GLY A 735 -7.76 18.67 -32.04
CA GLY A 735 -8.17 17.28 -32.08
C GLY A 735 -9.59 17.09 -31.54
N GLY A 736 -10.27 16.08 -32.07
CA GLY A 736 -11.58 15.63 -31.59
C GLY A 736 -11.59 14.12 -31.40
N MET A 737 -12.49 13.63 -30.56
CA MET A 737 -12.73 12.21 -30.32
C MET A 737 -14.23 11.99 -30.19
N LYS A 738 -14.75 11.02 -30.97
CA LYS A 738 -16.13 10.55 -30.85
C LYS A 738 -16.10 9.05 -30.67
N GLN A 739 -16.62 8.57 -29.54
CA GLN A 739 -16.49 7.16 -29.13
C GLN A 739 -15.02 6.72 -29.14
N SER A 740 -14.61 5.83 -30.03
CA SER A 740 -13.22 5.37 -30.16
C SER A 740 -12.44 6.05 -31.31
N LEU A 741 -13.10 6.86 -32.14
CA LEU A 741 -12.45 7.49 -33.29
C LEU A 741 -11.85 8.84 -32.90
N VAL A 742 -10.52 8.89 -32.89
CA VAL A 742 -9.73 10.13 -32.78
C VAL A 742 -9.57 10.75 -34.15
N ASN A 743 -9.91 12.03 -34.27
CA ASN A 743 -9.69 12.87 -35.43
C ASN A 743 -8.68 13.97 -35.07
N LEU A 744 -7.42 13.76 -35.42
CA LEU A 744 -6.37 14.76 -35.28
C LEU A 744 -6.45 15.71 -36.48
N ARG A 745 -7.18 16.82 -36.32
CA ARG A 745 -7.38 17.82 -37.36
C ARG A 745 -6.05 18.54 -37.67
N GLN A 746 -5.31 18.91 -36.63
CA GLN A 746 -4.00 19.55 -36.79
C GLN A 746 -3.12 19.33 -35.55
N LEU A 747 -1.87 18.93 -35.78
CA LEU A 747 -0.76 19.12 -34.86
C LEU A 747 0.37 19.81 -35.63
N LEU A 748 0.61 21.09 -35.36
CA LEU A 748 1.65 21.89 -36.01
C LEU A 748 2.74 22.23 -35.00
N LEU A 749 3.95 21.77 -35.27
CA LEU A 749 5.17 22.18 -34.59
C LEU A 749 5.91 23.20 -35.46
N THR A 750 6.17 24.38 -34.92
CA THR A 750 6.94 25.44 -35.56
C THR A 750 8.20 25.70 -34.74
N LEU A 751 9.38 25.53 -35.31
CA LEU A 751 10.65 25.90 -34.69
C LEU A 751 11.18 27.22 -35.29
N SER A 752 12.22 27.81 -34.70
CA SER A 752 12.87 29.01 -35.25
C SER A 752 13.27 28.77 -36.70
N PRO A 753 12.91 29.64 -37.65
CA PRO A 753 13.39 29.53 -39.01
C PRO A 753 14.92 29.68 -39.04
N THR A 754 15.56 29.02 -39.98
CA THR A 754 16.97 29.22 -40.32
C THR A 754 17.08 29.70 -41.76
N ASP A 755 18.27 30.14 -42.18
CA ASP A 755 18.53 30.47 -43.59
C ASP A 755 18.23 29.28 -44.54
N ARG A 756 18.18 28.05 -44.00
CA ARG A 756 17.97 26.81 -44.76
C ARG A 756 16.54 26.26 -44.68
N ALA A 757 15.76 26.62 -43.66
CA ALA A 757 14.47 25.97 -43.40
C ALA A 757 13.43 26.87 -42.73
N LYS A 758 12.17 26.72 -43.14
CA LYS A 758 10.99 27.32 -42.49
C LYS A 758 10.65 26.68 -41.15
N ASN A 759 11.10 25.44 -40.93
CA ASN A 759 10.99 24.74 -39.66
C ASN A 759 9.56 24.49 -39.18
N GLN A 760 8.72 23.97 -40.07
CA GLN A 760 7.32 23.61 -39.79
C GLN A 760 7.07 22.13 -40.07
N LEU A 761 6.52 21.44 -39.07
CA LEU A 761 6.13 20.03 -39.14
C LEU A 761 4.64 19.91 -38.79
N GLN A 762 3.87 19.32 -39.71
CA GLN A 762 2.44 19.10 -39.53
C GLN A 762 2.13 17.60 -39.46
N LEU A 763 1.30 17.21 -38.50
CA LEU A 763 0.72 15.88 -38.38
C LEU A 763 -0.81 15.99 -38.36
N SER A 764 -1.48 15.13 -39.11
CA SER A 764 -2.95 15.04 -39.14
C SER A 764 -3.42 13.63 -39.48
N GLY A 765 -4.66 13.28 -39.14
CA GLY A 765 -5.26 12.01 -39.53
C GLY A 765 -6.30 11.47 -38.56
N LYS A 766 -6.72 10.23 -38.79
CA LYS A 766 -7.75 9.54 -38.00
C LYS A 766 -7.20 8.25 -37.43
N VAL A 767 -7.50 7.98 -36.17
CA VAL A 767 -7.07 6.76 -35.46
C VAL A 767 -8.28 6.19 -34.73
N ASP A 768 -8.60 4.93 -34.97
CA ASP A 768 -9.59 4.20 -34.19
C ASP A 768 -8.90 3.54 -32.98
N LEU A 769 -9.45 3.72 -31.78
CA LEU A 769 -8.93 3.21 -30.52
C LEU A 769 -9.81 2.08 -29.93
N ALA A 770 -10.74 1.50 -30.70
CA ALA A 770 -11.60 0.43 -30.21
C ALA A 770 -10.76 -0.77 -29.73
N ASN A 771 -11.01 -1.24 -28.50
CA ASN A 771 -10.26 -2.35 -27.91
C ASN A 771 -10.45 -3.62 -28.75
N THR A 772 -9.34 -4.29 -29.06
CA THR A 772 -9.28 -5.60 -29.71
C THR A 772 -9.81 -5.70 -31.14
N ASN A 773 -9.68 -4.65 -31.97
CA ASN A 773 -9.59 -4.68 -33.45
C ASN A 773 -9.82 -3.26 -34.00
N ALA A 774 -8.99 -2.29 -33.62
CA ALA A 774 -9.08 -0.92 -34.15
C ALA A 774 -9.15 -0.94 -35.69
N GLY A 775 -10.18 -0.31 -36.26
CA GLY A 775 -10.36 -0.19 -37.71
C GLY A 775 -9.21 0.55 -38.40
N PRO A 776 -9.22 0.65 -39.74
CA PRO A 776 -8.12 1.25 -40.50
C PRO A 776 -7.86 2.69 -40.06
N GLY A 777 -6.72 2.92 -39.40
CA GLY A 777 -6.22 4.24 -39.05
C GLY A 777 -5.28 4.79 -40.12
N LYS A 778 -5.24 6.12 -40.26
CA LYS A 778 -4.26 6.81 -41.10
C LYS A 778 -3.74 8.07 -40.43
N LEU A 779 -2.42 8.20 -40.37
CA LEU A 779 -1.72 9.43 -40.00
C LEU A 779 -0.82 9.90 -41.14
N THR A 780 -0.75 11.22 -41.33
CA THR A 780 0.08 11.86 -42.35
C THR A 780 0.96 12.92 -41.69
N LEU A 781 2.27 12.79 -41.85
CA LEU A 781 3.30 13.72 -41.41
C LEU A 781 3.88 14.46 -42.62
N GLN A 782 3.93 15.79 -42.56
CA GLN A 782 4.41 16.64 -43.65
C GLN A 782 5.34 17.75 -43.13
N ALA A 783 6.42 18.03 -43.84
CA ALA A 783 7.24 19.21 -43.65
C ALA A 783 7.90 19.67 -44.97
N GLU A 784 7.85 20.97 -45.26
CA GLU A 784 8.54 21.56 -46.42
C GLU A 784 10.06 21.66 -46.18
N SER A 785 10.46 22.13 -45.01
CA SER A 785 11.88 22.18 -44.64
C SER A 785 12.04 22.19 -43.13
N LEU A 786 12.95 21.36 -42.64
CA LEU A 786 13.33 21.26 -41.23
C LEU A 786 14.84 21.40 -41.10
N ASP A 787 15.30 22.26 -40.22
CA ASP A 787 16.68 22.38 -39.78
C ASP A 787 16.69 22.30 -38.26
N VAL A 788 16.92 21.09 -37.74
CA VAL A 788 16.88 20.80 -36.30
C VAL A 788 18.23 21.05 -35.62
N THR A 789 19.24 21.50 -36.37
CA THR A 789 20.61 21.74 -35.89
C THR A 789 20.65 22.63 -34.64
N PRO A 790 19.98 23.80 -34.60
CA PRO A 790 20.09 24.70 -33.44
C PRO A 790 19.55 24.08 -32.15
N TYR A 791 18.55 23.21 -32.24
CA TYR A 791 17.95 22.53 -31.09
C TYR A 791 18.74 21.30 -30.68
N TYR A 792 19.28 20.55 -31.64
CA TYR A 792 20.17 19.42 -31.38
C TYR A 792 21.41 19.87 -30.59
N ASP A 793 22.02 20.98 -31.00
CA ASP A 793 23.24 21.49 -30.39
C ASP A 793 23.06 21.92 -28.93
N LEU A 794 21.84 22.29 -28.48
CA LEU A 794 21.55 22.59 -27.06
C LEU A 794 21.81 21.38 -26.14
N PHE A 795 21.61 20.16 -26.64
CA PHE A 795 21.67 18.92 -25.85
C PHE A 795 22.85 18.02 -26.23
N ALA A 796 23.48 18.24 -27.40
CA ALA A 796 24.58 17.41 -27.89
C ALA A 796 25.85 17.49 -27.04
N GLY A 797 25.99 18.52 -26.18
CA GLY A 797 27.10 18.70 -25.22
C GLY A 797 28.49 18.86 -25.86
N PRO A 798 29.50 19.43 -25.16
CA PRO A 798 30.89 19.24 -25.56
C PRO A 798 31.28 17.78 -25.31
N SER A 799 31.89 17.13 -26.29
CA SER A 799 32.42 15.76 -26.29
C SER A 799 33.55 15.48 -25.27
N ASN A 800 33.61 16.21 -24.15
CA ASN A 800 34.65 16.10 -23.12
C ASN A 800 34.21 15.40 -21.82
N THR A 801 32.96 15.00 -21.65
CA THR A 801 32.61 14.02 -20.62
C THR A 801 32.62 12.64 -21.25
N ARG A 802 33.82 12.05 -21.32
CA ARG A 802 33.95 10.59 -21.32
C ARG A 802 33.07 10.10 -20.17
N PRO A 803 32.01 9.30 -20.40
CA PRO A 803 31.31 8.64 -19.31
C PRO A 803 32.40 7.97 -18.48
N ALA A 804 32.38 8.18 -17.15
CA ALA A 804 33.29 7.50 -16.24
C ALA A 804 33.40 6.06 -16.71
N GLU A 805 34.62 5.66 -17.09
CA GLU A 805 34.89 4.31 -17.55
C GLU A 805 34.28 3.40 -16.50
N PRO A 806 33.29 2.56 -16.83
CA PRO A 806 32.68 1.69 -15.84
C PRO A 806 33.84 0.98 -15.17
N GLU A 807 33.92 1.12 -13.84
CA GLU A 807 34.95 0.49 -13.03
C GLU A 807 35.18 -0.91 -13.59
N LYS A 808 36.46 -1.24 -13.86
CA LYS A 808 36.84 -2.58 -14.30
C LYS A 808 36.27 -3.57 -13.30
N LYS A 809 35.07 -4.09 -13.58
CA LYS A 809 34.55 -5.27 -12.94
C LYS A 809 35.59 -6.34 -13.22
N THR A 810 36.21 -6.81 -12.15
CA THR A 810 37.00 -8.03 -12.12
C THR A 810 36.28 -9.04 -12.99
N LYS A 811 36.93 -9.51 -14.07
CA LYS A 811 36.39 -10.58 -14.92
C LYS A 811 36.19 -11.80 -14.03
N THR A 812 34.99 -11.96 -13.48
CA THR A 812 34.47 -13.26 -13.07
C THR A 812 34.43 -14.13 -14.33
N THR A 813 34.92 -15.35 -14.21
CA THR A 813 34.86 -16.37 -15.25
C THR A 813 33.45 -16.40 -15.86
N PRO A 814 33.29 -16.22 -17.19
CA PRO A 814 31.97 -16.17 -17.79
C PRO A 814 31.25 -17.50 -17.55
N GLN A 815 30.14 -17.43 -16.82
CA GLN A 815 29.13 -18.48 -16.82
C GLN A 815 28.68 -18.69 -18.29
N PRO A 816 28.49 -19.93 -18.77
CA PRO A 816 28.05 -20.17 -20.14
C PRO A 816 26.78 -19.36 -20.42
N ALA A 817 26.84 -18.45 -21.40
CA ALA A 817 25.67 -17.71 -21.81
C ALA A 817 24.59 -18.71 -22.26
N ALA A 818 23.36 -18.56 -21.75
CA ALA A 818 22.22 -19.33 -22.22
C ALA A 818 22.10 -19.15 -23.75
N SER A 819 21.87 -20.24 -24.48
CA SER A 819 21.69 -20.20 -25.93
C SER A 819 20.62 -19.16 -26.30
N PRO A 820 20.87 -18.28 -27.29
CA PRO A 820 19.90 -17.27 -27.72
C PRO A 820 18.57 -17.94 -28.10
N VAL A 821 17.46 -17.45 -27.55
CA VAL A 821 16.10 -17.93 -27.84
C VAL A 821 15.43 -16.94 -28.81
N GLU A 822 14.64 -17.46 -29.75
CA GLU A 822 13.86 -16.60 -30.66
C GLU A 822 12.85 -15.74 -29.90
N PRO A 823 12.73 -14.45 -30.24
CA PRO A 823 11.67 -13.58 -29.72
C PRO A 823 10.28 -14.16 -29.99
N ASP A 824 9.39 -14.05 -29.01
CA ASP A 824 7.99 -14.42 -29.18
C ASP A 824 7.26 -13.42 -30.10
N PRO A 825 6.14 -13.83 -30.74
CA PRO A 825 5.33 -12.94 -31.56
C PRO A 825 4.94 -11.63 -30.86
N VAL A 826 4.98 -10.51 -31.59
CA VAL A 826 4.57 -9.20 -31.08
C VAL A 826 3.10 -8.93 -31.43
N ALA A 827 2.26 -8.80 -30.41
CA ALA A 827 0.91 -8.28 -30.57
C ALA A 827 0.95 -6.74 -30.68
N LEU A 828 0.63 -6.22 -31.86
CA LEU A 828 0.61 -4.77 -32.10
C LEU A 828 -0.76 -4.17 -31.75
N PRO A 829 -0.80 -2.91 -31.29
CA PRO A 829 -2.03 -2.26 -30.81
C PRO A 829 -3.03 -1.90 -31.92
N PHE A 830 -2.66 -2.06 -33.20
CA PHE A 830 -3.52 -1.78 -34.35
C PHE A 830 -3.54 -2.98 -35.31
N GLN A 831 -4.71 -3.31 -35.88
CA GLN A 831 -4.82 -4.36 -36.89
C GLN A 831 -4.52 -3.84 -38.29
N GLN A 832 -5.02 -2.65 -38.62
CA GLN A 832 -4.78 -1.98 -39.90
C GLN A 832 -4.41 -0.52 -39.67
N PHE A 833 -3.23 -0.11 -40.12
CA PHE A 833 -2.76 1.26 -39.93
C PHE A 833 -1.86 1.71 -41.06
N THR A 834 -2.02 2.97 -41.50
CA THR A 834 -1.13 3.59 -42.49
C THR A 834 -0.50 4.85 -41.92
N PHE A 835 0.82 4.95 -42.00
CA PHE A 835 1.57 6.17 -41.68
C PHE A 835 2.29 6.65 -42.94
N ASP A 836 1.90 7.82 -43.43
CA ASP A 836 2.55 8.49 -44.55
C ASP A 836 3.43 9.63 -44.02
N ALA A 837 4.70 9.64 -44.38
CA ALA A 837 5.65 10.71 -44.04
C ALA A 837 6.24 11.31 -45.31
N LYS A 838 6.16 12.64 -45.42
CA LYS A 838 6.76 13.43 -46.49
C LYS A 838 7.54 14.60 -45.91
N ILE A 839 8.86 14.63 -46.11
CA ILE A 839 9.71 15.75 -45.71
C ILE A 839 10.52 16.18 -46.94
N ASP A 840 10.26 17.38 -47.46
CA ASP A 840 10.91 17.83 -48.69
C ASP A 840 12.40 18.14 -48.45
N ARG A 841 12.73 18.74 -47.29
CA ARG A 841 14.12 18.99 -46.86
C ARG A 841 14.29 18.82 -45.34
N LEU A 842 15.34 18.14 -44.90
CA LEU A 842 15.71 17.97 -43.50
C LEU A 842 17.22 18.17 -43.33
N TYR A 843 17.61 19.01 -42.39
CA TYR A 843 18.99 19.35 -42.08
C TYR A 843 19.33 19.03 -40.63
N LEU A 844 20.49 18.41 -40.43
CA LEU A 844 21.14 18.25 -39.14
C LEU A 844 22.64 18.45 -39.35
N ARG A 845 23.17 19.59 -38.89
CA ARG A 845 24.54 20.04 -39.17
C ARG A 845 24.84 19.97 -40.68
N GLU A 846 25.70 19.04 -41.11
CA GLU A 846 26.08 18.84 -42.50
C GLU A 846 25.19 17.84 -43.24
N ILE A 847 24.40 17.03 -42.52
CA ILE A 847 23.45 16.12 -43.13
C ILE A 847 22.33 16.92 -43.77
N ALA A 848 22.08 16.65 -45.05
CA ALA A 848 20.98 17.25 -45.81
C ALA A 848 20.18 16.13 -46.49
N VAL A 849 19.01 15.80 -45.96
CA VAL A 849 18.08 14.85 -46.56
C VAL A 849 17.05 15.61 -47.37
N SER A 850 16.83 15.24 -48.63
CA SER A 850 15.75 15.79 -49.46
C SER A 850 14.82 14.72 -50.00
N ASN A 851 13.59 15.11 -50.32
CA ASN A 851 12.56 14.24 -50.88
C ASN A 851 12.33 12.96 -50.06
N PHE A 852 12.34 13.07 -48.72
CA PHE A 852 12.05 11.93 -47.86
C PHE A 852 10.57 11.56 -47.99
N LEU A 853 10.33 10.37 -48.52
CA LEU A 853 9.01 9.78 -48.70
C LEU A 853 9.01 8.39 -48.08
N ALA A 854 8.15 8.17 -47.09
CA ALA A 854 7.98 6.87 -46.46
C ALA A 854 6.51 6.56 -46.23
N THR A 855 6.07 5.37 -46.65
CA THR A 855 4.75 4.82 -46.27
C THR A 855 4.95 3.54 -45.47
N VAL A 856 4.45 3.53 -44.24
CA VAL A 856 4.39 2.35 -43.38
C VAL A 856 2.95 1.86 -43.34
N LYS A 857 2.73 0.61 -43.73
CA LYS A 857 1.45 -0.09 -43.61
C LYS A 857 1.58 -1.23 -42.63
N LEU A 858 0.68 -1.26 -41.66
CA LEU A 858 0.53 -2.36 -40.72
C LEU A 858 -0.73 -3.15 -41.07
N ASN A 859 -0.61 -4.47 -41.15
CA ASN A 859 -1.73 -5.39 -41.38
C ASN A 859 -1.53 -6.67 -40.55
N HIS A 860 -2.27 -6.82 -39.45
CA HIS A 860 -2.29 -8.03 -38.60
C HIS A 860 -0.90 -8.53 -38.17
N GLY A 861 -0.01 -7.61 -37.76
CA GLY A 861 1.37 -7.95 -37.36
C GLY A 861 2.41 -7.92 -38.48
N GLU A 862 1.97 -7.78 -39.74
CA GLU A 862 2.85 -7.53 -40.89
C GLU A 862 3.07 -6.03 -41.08
N VAL A 863 4.33 -5.61 -41.06
CA VAL A 863 4.80 -4.23 -41.24
C VAL A 863 5.46 -4.13 -42.62
N ALA A 864 4.84 -3.37 -43.51
CA ALA A 864 5.37 -3.06 -44.83
C ALA A 864 5.79 -1.58 -44.89
N VAL A 865 7.07 -1.32 -45.17
CA VAL A 865 7.62 0.00 -45.45
C VAL A 865 7.92 0.09 -46.94
N LYS A 866 7.03 0.74 -47.71
CA LYS A 866 7.17 0.88 -49.17
C LYS A 866 6.30 2.01 -49.73
N PRO A 867 6.88 2.99 -50.47
CA PRO A 867 8.31 3.22 -50.66
C PRO A 867 8.96 3.78 -49.37
N LEU A 868 10.28 3.60 -49.22
CA LEU A 868 11.15 4.48 -48.42
C LEU A 868 12.20 5.06 -49.37
N GLN A 869 12.07 6.32 -49.73
CA GLN A 869 12.92 7.01 -50.72
C GLN A 869 13.37 8.35 -50.16
N LEU A 870 14.63 8.70 -50.39
CA LEU A 870 15.21 9.99 -50.03
C LEU A 870 16.46 10.27 -50.87
N ALA A 871 16.93 11.51 -50.89
CA ALA A 871 18.28 11.84 -51.31
C ALA A 871 19.09 12.28 -50.08
N PHE A 872 20.17 11.58 -49.77
CA PHE A 872 21.06 11.87 -48.66
C PHE A 872 22.26 12.68 -49.18
N ASN A 873 22.37 13.94 -48.78
CA ASN A 873 23.36 14.90 -49.28
C ASN A 873 23.45 14.92 -50.83
N GLY A 874 22.29 14.84 -51.49
CA GLY A 874 22.16 14.81 -52.95
C GLY A 874 22.22 13.42 -53.59
N ALA A 875 22.64 12.38 -52.86
CA ALA A 875 22.77 11.02 -53.34
C ALA A 875 21.49 10.19 -53.12
N PRO A 876 20.95 9.48 -54.12
CA PRO A 876 19.70 8.75 -53.97
C PRO A 876 19.85 7.51 -53.06
N VAL A 877 18.89 7.35 -52.15
CA VAL A 877 18.74 6.18 -51.30
C VAL A 877 17.29 5.69 -51.39
N SER A 878 17.13 4.41 -51.71
CA SER A 878 15.84 3.73 -51.74
C SER A 878 15.92 2.47 -50.90
N ALA A 879 14.88 2.21 -50.13
CA ALA A 879 14.76 1.03 -49.31
C ALA A 879 13.31 0.55 -49.24
N SER A 880 13.14 -0.72 -48.88
CA SER A 880 11.85 -1.27 -48.48
C SER A 880 12.04 -2.39 -47.48
N ALA A 881 11.08 -2.56 -46.59
CA ALA A 881 11.07 -3.63 -45.62
C ALA A 881 9.68 -4.26 -45.56
N LEU A 882 9.62 -5.59 -45.57
CA LEU A 882 8.42 -6.36 -45.22
C LEU A 882 8.77 -7.24 -44.04
N VAL A 883 8.17 -7.00 -42.88
CA VAL A 883 8.49 -7.69 -41.62
C VAL A 883 7.22 -8.26 -41.00
N ASN A 884 7.15 -9.57 -40.79
CA ASN A 884 6.06 -10.20 -40.06
C ASN A 884 6.48 -10.42 -38.60
N LEU A 885 5.88 -9.65 -37.70
CA LEU A 885 6.12 -9.71 -36.26
C LEU A 885 5.17 -10.69 -35.54
N ALA A 886 4.15 -11.21 -36.22
CA ALA A 886 3.17 -12.14 -35.66
C ALA A 886 3.66 -13.59 -35.58
N VAL A 887 4.90 -13.87 -36.00
CA VAL A 887 5.52 -15.21 -35.97
C VAL A 887 6.74 -15.21 -35.07
N LYS A 888 6.98 -16.31 -34.34
CA LYS A 888 8.13 -16.44 -33.44
C LYS A 888 9.42 -16.33 -34.25
N GLY A 889 10.35 -15.49 -33.79
CA GLY A 889 11.61 -15.18 -34.48
C GLY A 889 11.49 -14.23 -35.68
N TYR A 890 10.27 -13.88 -36.09
CA TYR A 890 9.94 -12.97 -37.19
C TYR A 890 10.40 -13.45 -38.58
N THR A 891 9.73 -12.97 -39.63
CA THR A 891 10.22 -13.10 -41.00
C THR A 891 10.42 -11.74 -41.62
N TYR A 892 11.44 -11.57 -42.44
CA TYR A 892 11.76 -10.28 -43.03
C TYR A 892 12.28 -10.40 -44.46
N ASP A 893 11.90 -9.44 -45.30
CA ASP A 893 12.42 -9.20 -46.64
C ASP A 893 12.83 -7.73 -46.74
N LEU A 894 14.13 -7.49 -46.85
CA LEU A 894 14.76 -6.19 -46.75
C LEU A 894 15.48 -5.88 -48.05
N TRP A 895 15.26 -4.69 -48.58
CA TRP A 895 15.94 -4.20 -49.77
C TRP A 895 16.48 -2.79 -49.52
N LEU A 896 17.72 -2.54 -49.93
CA LEU A 896 18.40 -1.26 -49.87
C LEU A 896 19.18 -1.04 -51.16
N ASN A 897 19.08 0.15 -51.71
CA ASN A 897 19.95 0.69 -52.76
C ASN A 897 20.36 2.11 -52.36
N ALA A 898 21.66 2.33 -52.21
CA ALA A 898 22.28 3.61 -51.93
C ALA A 898 23.40 3.82 -52.96
N ASP A 899 23.28 4.88 -53.77
CA ASP A 899 24.25 5.17 -54.84
C ASP A 899 25.01 6.46 -54.52
N LYS A 900 26.33 6.35 -54.35
CA LYS A 900 27.28 7.45 -54.12
C LYS A 900 26.94 8.36 -52.93
N VAL A 901 26.51 7.79 -51.81
CA VAL A 901 26.23 8.54 -50.57
C VAL A 901 27.54 9.05 -49.95
N PRO A 902 27.72 10.37 -49.76
CA PRO A 902 28.94 10.90 -49.17
C PRO A 902 29.01 10.60 -47.67
N LEU A 903 30.14 10.05 -47.20
CA LEU A 903 30.32 9.72 -45.77
C LEU A 903 30.71 10.95 -44.94
N GLU A 904 31.43 11.91 -45.53
CA GLU A 904 31.99 13.07 -44.83
C GLU A 904 30.93 13.88 -44.05
N PRO A 905 29.77 14.25 -44.62
CA PRO A 905 28.73 14.97 -43.87
C PRO A 905 28.18 14.19 -42.66
N ILE A 906 28.13 12.86 -42.76
CA ILE A 906 27.66 11.98 -41.68
C ILE A 906 28.70 11.96 -40.56
N ALA A 907 29.97 11.72 -40.91
CA ALA A 907 31.07 11.66 -39.97
C ALA A 907 31.24 13.01 -39.24
N ASN A 908 31.24 14.12 -39.97
CA ASN A 908 31.37 15.47 -39.38
C ASN A 908 30.21 15.82 -38.44
N THR A 909 29.02 15.30 -38.69
CA THR A 909 27.83 15.55 -37.86
C THR A 909 27.90 14.83 -36.51
N PHE A 910 28.36 13.58 -36.48
CA PHE A 910 28.33 12.73 -35.27
C PHE A 910 29.69 12.57 -34.58
N ALA A 911 30.81 12.79 -35.28
CA ALA A 911 32.16 12.76 -34.76
C ALA A 911 32.87 14.08 -35.09
N PRO A 912 32.44 15.22 -34.48
CA PRO A 912 32.96 16.54 -34.82
C PRO A 912 34.46 16.70 -34.52
N ASP A 913 35.01 15.92 -33.60
CA ASP A 913 36.45 15.93 -33.27
C ASP A 913 37.30 15.25 -34.37
N ASP A 914 36.67 14.39 -35.19
CA ASP A 914 37.31 13.70 -36.33
C ASP A 914 36.93 14.36 -37.67
N ARG A 915 36.50 15.63 -37.64
CA ARG A 915 36.05 16.36 -38.83
C ARG A 915 37.11 16.34 -39.93
N GLY A 916 36.70 15.96 -41.14
CA GLY A 916 37.58 15.85 -42.31
C GLY A 916 38.47 14.59 -42.35
N GLN A 917 38.39 13.69 -41.37
CA GLN A 917 39.15 12.42 -41.38
C GLN A 917 38.49 11.30 -42.20
N TYR A 918 37.25 11.51 -42.65
CA TYR A 918 36.49 10.55 -43.44
C TYR A 918 35.97 11.22 -44.70
N GLN A 919 36.54 10.89 -45.85
CA GLN A 919 36.08 11.36 -47.16
C GLN A 919 35.85 10.18 -48.10
N GLY A 920 34.92 10.31 -49.04
CA GLY A 920 34.57 9.29 -50.02
C GLY A 920 33.07 9.06 -50.19
N LEU A 921 32.74 8.21 -51.17
CA LEU A 921 31.38 7.90 -51.60
C LEU A 921 31.06 6.42 -51.36
N ILE A 922 29.96 6.17 -50.64
CA ILE A 922 29.41 4.85 -50.35
C ILE A 922 28.42 4.45 -51.44
N LEU A 923 28.62 3.26 -52.00
CA LEU A 923 27.64 2.56 -52.82
C LEU A 923 27.26 1.29 -52.07
N ALA A 924 25.98 1.08 -51.80
CA ALA A 924 25.51 -0.10 -51.08
C ALA A 924 24.23 -0.63 -51.71
N ASN A 925 24.24 -1.92 -52.09
CA ASN A 925 23.03 -2.66 -52.44
C ASN A 925 22.91 -3.85 -51.51
N ALA A 926 21.73 -4.04 -50.93
CA ALA A 926 21.45 -5.20 -50.10
C ALA A 926 20.06 -5.75 -50.42
N GLN A 927 19.97 -7.06 -50.57
CA GLN A 927 18.71 -7.79 -50.59
C GLN A 927 18.84 -8.95 -49.62
N ILE A 928 18.08 -8.90 -48.52
CA ILE A 928 18.21 -9.84 -47.41
C ILE A 928 16.83 -10.38 -47.06
N LYS A 929 16.68 -11.69 -47.10
CA LYS A 929 15.49 -12.41 -46.67
C LYS A 929 15.85 -13.39 -45.56
N GLY A 930 15.05 -13.43 -44.49
CA GLY A 930 15.33 -14.30 -43.36
C GLY A 930 14.10 -14.66 -42.53
N ALA A 931 14.25 -15.69 -41.71
CA ALA A 931 13.30 -16.10 -40.69
C ALA A 931 14.06 -16.51 -39.40
N GLY A 932 13.72 -15.89 -38.27
CA GLY A 932 14.48 -16.01 -37.03
C GLY A 932 15.64 -15.00 -36.96
N VAL A 933 16.02 -14.62 -35.74
CA VAL A 933 17.13 -13.68 -35.47
C VAL A 933 18.29 -14.33 -34.70
N THR A 934 18.14 -15.59 -34.25
CA THR A 934 19.22 -16.34 -33.60
C THR A 934 20.15 -16.98 -34.62
N GLY A 935 21.41 -17.21 -34.26
CA GLY A 935 22.39 -17.85 -35.17
C GLY A 935 21.93 -19.20 -35.70
N THR A 936 21.21 -19.98 -34.89
CA THR A 936 20.62 -21.27 -35.27
C THR A 936 19.61 -21.14 -36.43
N ASN A 937 18.66 -20.20 -36.34
CA ASN A 937 17.69 -20.01 -37.42
C ASN A 937 18.28 -19.26 -38.61
N LEU A 938 19.17 -18.28 -38.37
CA LEU A 938 19.89 -17.58 -39.44
C LEU A 938 20.69 -18.56 -40.30
N ARG A 939 21.34 -19.58 -39.70
CA ARG A 939 22.04 -20.63 -40.45
C ARG A 939 21.14 -21.33 -41.48
N THR A 940 19.87 -21.51 -41.15
CA THR A 940 18.94 -22.27 -42.02
C THR A 940 18.19 -21.36 -42.99
N ASN A 941 17.79 -20.17 -42.54
CA ASN A 941 16.77 -19.37 -43.21
C ASN A 941 17.28 -18.05 -43.80
N LEU A 942 18.52 -17.63 -43.50
CA LEU A 942 19.08 -16.40 -44.06
C LEU A 942 19.51 -16.62 -45.51
N ASN A 943 19.04 -15.77 -46.41
CA ASN A 943 19.48 -15.73 -47.80
C ASN A 943 19.56 -14.28 -48.27
N GLY A 944 20.53 -13.97 -49.12
CA GLY A 944 20.65 -12.62 -49.66
C GLY A 944 22.00 -12.30 -50.23
N GLN A 945 22.13 -11.09 -50.73
CA GLN A 945 23.38 -10.55 -51.25
C GLN A 945 23.57 -9.12 -50.76
N VAL A 946 24.81 -8.77 -50.46
CA VAL A 946 25.21 -7.42 -50.06
C VAL A 946 26.43 -7.04 -50.88
N SER A 947 26.33 -5.97 -51.65
CA SER A 947 27.47 -5.32 -52.28
C SER A 947 27.69 -3.96 -51.62
N TYR A 948 28.91 -3.70 -51.19
CA TYR A 948 29.31 -2.44 -50.59
C TYR A 948 30.61 -1.98 -51.25
N SER A 949 30.64 -0.74 -51.71
CA SER A 949 31.84 -0.11 -52.24
C SER A 949 32.01 1.26 -51.62
N TYR A 950 33.25 1.60 -51.30
CA TYR A 950 33.64 2.90 -50.82
C TYR A 950 34.73 3.45 -51.73
N THR A 951 34.35 4.44 -52.53
CA THR A 951 35.17 5.00 -53.62
C THR A 951 35.65 6.39 -53.27
N ASN A 952 36.78 6.80 -53.85
CA ASN A 952 37.44 8.07 -53.52
C ASN A 952 37.63 8.25 -52.01
N ALA A 953 37.92 7.14 -51.33
CA ALA A 953 38.03 7.12 -49.89
C ALA A 953 39.27 7.89 -49.42
N ASN A 954 39.21 8.40 -48.20
CA ASN A 954 40.38 8.86 -47.47
C ASN A 954 40.08 8.57 -45.99
N ILE A 955 40.38 7.34 -45.56
CA ILE A 955 40.15 6.90 -44.18
C ILE A 955 41.50 6.68 -43.50
N GLN A 956 41.73 7.37 -42.39
CA GLN A 956 42.88 7.07 -41.53
C GLN A 956 42.60 5.83 -40.67
N LEU A 957 43.51 4.85 -40.68
CA LEU A 957 43.40 3.58 -39.94
C LEU A 957 43.68 3.73 -38.43
N LEU A 958 43.06 4.71 -37.77
CA LEU A 958 43.36 5.09 -36.38
C LEU A 958 42.46 4.40 -35.33
N GLY A 959 41.38 3.75 -35.76
CA GLY A 959 40.43 3.05 -34.88
C GLY A 959 41.00 1.81 -34.19
N LYS A 960 40.55 1.52 -32.94
CA LYS A 960 41.07 0.41 -32.11
C LYS A 960 41.05 -0.97 -32.81
N LYS A 961 39.95 -1.31 -33.51
CA LYS A 961 39.81 -2.59 -34.24
C LYS A 961 40.65 -2.65 -35.52
N ALA A 962 40.74 -1.54 -36.26
CA ALA A 962 41.59 -1.45 -37.45
C ALA A 962 43.08 -1.60 -37.09
N LYS A 963 43.51 -0.98 -35.97
CA LYS A 963 44.85 -1.18 -35.41
C LYS A 963 45.14 -2.64 -35.08
N LEU A 964 44.21 -3.35 -34.43
CA LEU A 964 44.38 -4.77 -34.10
C LEU A 964 44.64 -5.68 -35.31
N LEU A 965 44.08 -5.33 -36.47
CA LEU A 965 44.25 -6.13 -37.68
C LEU A 965 45.50 -5.74 -38.50
N ILE A 966 45.81 -4.45 -38.58
CA ILE A 966 46.85 -3.92 -39.48
C ILE A 966 48.21 -3.76 -38.79
N TRP A 967 48.26 -3.42 -37.50
CA TRP A 967 49.54 -3.21 -36.79
C TRP A 967 50.45 -4.44 -36.78
N PRO A 968 49.96 -5.68 -36.54
CA PRO A 968 50.83 -6.86 -36.58
C PRO A 968 51.54 -7.00 -37.93
N ILE A 969 50.83 -6.71 -39.03
CA ILE A 969 51.37 -6.77 -40.39
C ILE A 969 52.46 -5.71 -40.58
N ALA A 970 52.18 -4.46 -40.22
CA ALA A 970 53.16 -3.37 -40.33
C ALA A 970 54.42 -3.61 -39.48
N THR A 971 54.26 -4.21 -38.31
CA THR A 971 55.35 -4.55 -37.38
C THR A 971 56.25 -5.64 -37.96
N LEU A 972 55.65 -6.73 -38.48
CA LEU A 972 56.40 -7.84 -39.08
C LEU A 972 57.17 -7.39 -40.33
N LEU A 973 56.54 -6.56 -41.17
CA LEU A 973 57.16 -6.05 -42.40
C LEU A 973 58.13 -4.87 -42.15
N ARG A 974 58.11 -4.27 -40.96
CA ARG A 974 58.84 -3.03 -40.60
C ARG A 974 58.51 -1.83 -41.50
N VAL A 975 57.30 -1.80 -42.05
CA VAL A 975 56.82 -0.70 -42.91
C VAL A 975 55.77 0.10 -42.16
N ASN A 976 56.23 1.10 -41.41
CA ASN A 976 55.36 1.97 -40.62
C ASN A 976 54.34 2.75 -41.48
N ASP A 977 54.67 2.98 -42.76
CA ASP A 977 53.79 3.63 -43.74
C ASP A 977 52.45 2.89 -43.92
N ILE A 978 52.39 1.57 -43.70
CA ILE A 978 51.13 0.79 -43.76
C ILE A 978 50.09 1.31 -42.76
N THR A 979 50.52 1.73 -41.56
CA THR A 979 49.60 2.22 -40.52
C THR A 979 49.23 3.68 -40.65
N LYS A 980 49.98 4.43 -41.47
CA LYS A 980 49.83 5.87 -41.69
C LYS A 980 49.16 6.19 -43.02
N SER A 981 49.15 5.24 -43.95
CA SER A 981 48.53 5.41 -45.26
C SER A 981 47.01 5.34 -45.16
N PRO A 982 46.29 6.31 -45.74
CA PRO A 982 44.84 6.26 -45.79
C PRO A 982 44.36 5.16 -46.74
N VAL A 983 43.20 4.59 -46.43
CA VAL A 983 42.49 3.69 -47.35
C VAL A 983 41.76 4.54 -48.38
N ASN A 984 42.06 4.29 -49.65
CA ASN A 984 41.56 5.07 -50.80
C ASN A 984 40.41 4.39 -51.54
N TRP A 985 40.27 3.08 -51.38
CA TRP A 985 39.18 2.32 -51.96
C TRP A 985 38.92 1.04 -51.15
N LEU A 986 37.64 0.67 -51.00
CA LEU A 986 37.21 -0.57 -50.38
C LEU A 986 36.02 -1.13 -51.16
N ASP A 987 36.03 -2.44 -51.41
CA ASP A 987 34.93 -3.14 -52.06
C ASP A 987 34.66 -4.48 -51.37
N ALA A 988 33.39 -4.78 -51.14
CA ALA A 988 32.94 -5.97 -50.46
C ALA A 988 31.69 -6.55 -51.16
N GLN A 989 31.76 -7.82 -51.51
CA GLN A 989 30.65 -8.60 -52.06
C GLN A 989 30.42 -9.82 -51.17
N ILE A 990 29.25 -9.83 -50.53
CA ILE A 990 28.87 -10.83 -49.54
C ILE A 990 27.63 -11.57 -50.04
N GLN A 991 27.70 -12.89 -50.06
CA GLN A 991 26.58 -13.79 -50.29
C GLN A 991 26.15 -14.41 -48.95
N LEU A 992 24.90 -14.22 -48.58
CA LEU A 992 24.28 -14.84 -47.40
C LEU A 992 23.48 -16.05 -47.87
N GLY A 993 23.67 -17.21 -47.24
CA GLY A 993 22.94 -18.43 -47.61
C GLY A 993 23.65 -19.70 -47.20
N ALA A 994 22.95 -20.83 -47.27
CA ALA A 994 23.51 -22.17 -47.06
C ALA A 994 24.30 -22.33 -45.74
N GLY A 995 23.85 -21.68 -44.66
CA GLY A 995 24.51 -21.76 -43.34
C GLY A 995 25.77 -20.94 -43.17
N LYS A 996 26.10 -20.07 -44.12
CA LYS A 996 27.35 -19.31 -44.14
C LYS A 996 27.16 -17.87 -44.62
N ILE A 997 28.14 -17.04 -44.26
CA ILE A 997 28.38 -15.70 -44.82
C ILE A 997 29.56 -15.86 -45.77
N GLY A 998 29.27 -15.95 -47.07
CA GLY A 998 30.27 -16.06 -48.12
C GLY A 998 30.83 -14.69 -48.47
N VAL A 999 32.12 -14.46 -48.23
CA VAL A 999 32.85 -13.28 -48.69
C VAL A 999 33.40 -13.61 -50.07
N ASN A 1000 32.64 -13.29 -51.12
CA ASN A 1000 33.04 -13.55 -52.51
C ASN A 1000 34.21 -12.65 -52.92
N ARG A 1001 34.18 -11.40 -52.44
CA ARG A 1001 35.25 -10.44 -52.63
C ARG A 1001 35.28 -9.50 -51.45
N PHE A 1002 36.47 -9.31 -50.89
CA PHE A 1002 36.79 -8.17 -50.08
C PHE A 1002 38.11 -7.63 -50.61
N ALA A 1003 38.14 -6.37 -51.01
CA ALA A 1003 39.32 -5.71 -51.53
C ALA A 1003 39.48 -4.35 -50.86
N LEU A 1004 40.69 -4.03 -50.45
CA LEU A 1004 41.05 -2.79 -49.79
C LEU A 1004 42.34 -2.29 -50.41
N GLN A 1005 42.36 -1.02 -50.80
CA GLN A 1005 43.51 -0.38 -51.42
C GLN A 1005 43.88 0.92 -50.70
N SER A 1006 45.16 1.12 -50.49
CA SER A 1006 45.78 2.31 -49.89
C SER A 1006 47.04 2.70 -50.66
N GLU A 1007 47.60 3.89 -50.42
CA GLU A 1007 48.87 4.29 -51.04
C GLU A 1007 50.08 3.44 -50.62
N ALA A 1008 49.97 2.66 -49.53
CA ALA A 1008 51.05 1.82 -49.06
C ALA A 1008 50.85 0.33 -49.40
N PHE A 1009 49.62 -0.15 -49.46
CA PHE A 1009 49.31 -1.57 -49.61
C PHE A 1009 47.93 -1.83 -50.25
N GLU A 1010 47.80 -3.03 -50.81
CA GLU A 1010 46.52 -3.64 -51.21
C GLU A 1010 46.30 -4.93 -50.41
N ALA A 1011 45.05 -5.19 -50.06
CA ALA A 1011 44.64 -6.40 -49.36
C ALA A 1011 43.39 -6.99 -50.00
N HIS A 1012 43.42 -8.28 -50.32
CA HIS A 1012 42.29 -9.02 -50.84
C HIS A 1012 41.98 -10.21 -49.93
N ALA A 1013 40.71 -10.41 -49.60
CA ALA A 1013 40.24 -11.56 -48.84
C ALA A 1013 39.00 -12.15 -49.50
N HIS A 1014 38.89 -13.46 -49.43
CA HIS A 1014 37.71 -14.22 -49.83
C HIS A 1014 37.60 -15.46 -48.95
N GLY A 1015 36.39 -16.01 -48.83
CA GLY A 1015 36.16 -17.24 -48.08
C GLY A 1015 34.80 -17.27 -47.40
N ASP A 1016 34.49 -18.42 -46.82
CA ASP A 1016 33.22 -18.68 -46.14
C ASP A 1016 33.36 -18.55 -44.62
N ILE A 1017 32.43 -17.85 -44.00
CA ILE A 1017 32.30 -17.75 -42.54
C ILE A 1017 31.04 -18.55 -42.14
N PRO A 1018 31.16 -19.74 -41.53
CA PRO A 1018 30.00 -20.50 -41.10
C PRO A 1018 29.29 -19.78 -39.94
N ILE A 1019 27.96 -19.72 -39.97
CA ILE A 1019 27.16 -19.04 -38.96
C ILE A 1019 27.12 -19.92 -37.69
N ALA A 1020 27.66 -19.46 -36.56
CA ALA A 1020 27.54 -20.13 -35.27
C ALA A 1020 26.17 -19.88 -34.61
N ASP A 1021 25.83 -20.66 -33.57
CA ASP A 1021 24.55 -20.51 -32.83
C ASP A 1021 24.44 -19.13 -32.16
N VAL A 1022 25.58 -18.60 -31.72
CA VAL A 1022 25.78 -17.19 -31.34
C VAL A 1022 26.54 -16.51 -32.47
N LEU A 1023 25.93 -15.55 -33.15
CA LEU A 1023 26.47 -14.96 -34.37
C LEU A 1023 27.90 -14.40 -34.22
N ASP A 1024 28.21 -13.74 -33.10
CA ASP A 1024 29.54 -13.19 -32.81
C ASP A 1024 30.63 -14.26 -32.61
N GLN A 1025 30.23 -15.52 -32.35
CA GLN A 1025 31.13 -16.67 -32.22
C GLN A 1025 31.36 -17.39 -33.55
N SER A 1026 30.80 -16.90 -34.66
CA SER A 1026 31.03 -17.46 -36.00
C SER A 1026 32.53 -17.44 -36.30
N PRO A 1027 33.17 -18.60 -36.55
CA PRO A 1027 34.62 -18.69 -36.64
C PRO A 1027 35.12 -18.05 -37.94
N LEU A 1028 36.18 -17.25 -37.82
CA LEU A 1028 36.87 -16.65 -38.94
C LEU A 1028 38.11 -17.47 -39.29
N ASN A 1029 38.30 -17.71 -40.59
CA ASN A 1029 39.53 -18.24 -41.16
C ASN A 1029 39.68 -17.73 -42.60
N LEU A 1030 39.92 -16.43 -42.74
CA LEU A 1030 39.96 -15.75 -44.03
C LEU A 1030 41.41 -15.50 -44.43
N PRO A 1031 41.94 -16.16 -45.48
CA PRO A 1031 43.24 -15.82 -46.03
C PRO A 1031 43.20 -14.39 -46.59
N VAL A 1032 44.28 -13.64 -46.38
CA VAL A 1032 44.43 -12.28 -46.89
C VAL A 1032 45.65 -12.24 -47.80
N GLU A 1033 45.41 -12.04 -49.09
CA GLU A 1033 46.46 -11.70 -50.04
C GLU A 1033 46.88 -10.26 -49.79
N PHE A 1034 48.15 -10.05 -49.46
CA PHE A 1034 48.66 -8.73 -49.08
C PHE A 1034 49.77 -8.31 -50.04
N SER A 1035 49.59 -7.16 -50.68
CA SER A 1035 50.53 -6.57 -51.62
C SER A 1035 51.04 -5.24 -51.08
N LEU A 1036 52.33 -4.98 -51.21
CA LEU A 1036 52.95 -3.74 -50.77
C LEU A 1036 53.27 -2.86 -51.97
N ARG A 1037 53.14 -1.54 -51.86
CA ARG A 1037 53.51 -0.63 -52.95
C ARG A 1037 54.96 -0.86 -53.37
N ARG A 1038 55.22 -0.90 -54.67
CA ARG A 1038 56.53 -1.26 -55.23
C ARG A 1038 57.69 -0.49 -54.61
N SER A 1039 57.56 0.83 -54.45
CA SER A 1039 58.59 1.67 -53.83
C SER A 1039 58.86 1.30 -52.38
N LEU A 1040 57.83 0.96 -51.60
CA LEU A 1040 57.95 0.50 -50.21
C LEU A 1040 58.54 -0.92 -50.14
N ALA A 1041 58.14 -1.81 -51.05
CA ALA A 1041 58.68 -3.16 -51.16
C ALA A 1041 60.17 -3.17 -51.56
N GLN A 1042 60.58 -2.28 -52.46
CA GLN A 1042 61.99 -2.11 -52.82
C GLN A 1042 62.81 -1.49 -51.68
N LYS A 1043 62.31 -0.40 -51.08
CA LYS A 1043 62.96 0.29 -49.95
C LYS A 1043 63.14 -0.63 -48.74
N SER A 1044 62.20 -1.54 -48.52
CA SER A 1044 62.21 -2.46 -47.38
C SER A 1044 62.84 -3.82 -47.71
N GLY A 1045 63.36 -4.01 -48.93
CA GLY A 1045 63.98 -5.28 -49.37
C GLY A 1045 63.01 -6.46 -49.49
N LEU A 1046 61.71 -6.20 -49.57
CA LEU A 1046 60.61 -7.19 -49.60
C LEU A 1046 60.14 -7.53 -51.03
N THR A 1047 60.91 -7.21 -52.07
CA THR A 1047 60.52 -7.50 -53.46
C THR A 1047 60.85 -8.97 -53.81
N PRO A 1048 59.86 -9.83 -54.11
CA PRO A 1048 60.12 -11.22 -54.46
C PRO A 1048 60.89 -11.39 -55.79
N PRO A 1049 61.70 -12.45 -55.93
CA PRO A 1049 62.33 -12.79 -57.21
C PRO A 1049 61.27 -13.02 -58.29
N GLY A 1050 61.37 -12.34 -59.44
CA GLY A 1050 60.42 -12.47 -60.53
C GLY A 1050 59.18 -11.56 -60.45
N ALA A 1051 59.14 -10.60 -59.52
CA ALA A 1051 58.09 -9.59 -59.49
C ALA A 1051 58.07 -8.76 -60.81
N PRO A 1052 56.93 -8.66 -61.52
CA PRO A 1052 56.85 -7.95 -62.79
C PRO A 1052 57.36 -6.50 -62.67
N PRO A 1053 58.08 -5.94 -63.67
CA PRO A 1053 58.68 -4.61 -63.56
C PRO A 1053 57.66 -3.46 -63.45
N ASP A 1054 56.47 -3.63 -64.05
CA ASP A 1054 55.52 -2.53 -64.28
C ASP A 1054 54.27 -2.56 -63.38
N THR A 1055 54.24 -3.42 -62.34
CA THR A 1055 53.09 -3.44 -61.41
C THR A 1055 53.24 -2.41 -60.29
N PRO A 1056 52.19 -1.62 -59.98
CA PRO A 1056 52.25 -0.59 -58.94
C PRO A 1056 52.36 -1.17 -57.52
N TYR A 1057 51.78 -2.35 -57.28
CA TYR A 1057 51.89 -3.13 -56.06
C TYR A 1057 52.60 -4.46 -56.33
N VAL A 1058 53.36 -4.91 -55.33
CA VAL A 1058 54.11 -6.15 -55.35
C VAL A 1058 53.44 -7.11 -54.37
N LYS A 1059 52.88 -8.20 -54.89
CA LYS A 1059 52.27 -9.26 -54.07
C LYS A 1059 53.34 -9.93 -53.22
N LEU A 1060 53.12 -10.00 -51.90
CA LEU A 1060 53.96 -10.76 -50.98
C LEU A 1060 53.49 -12.22 -50.93
N PRO A 1061 54.37 -13.19 -50.58
CA PRO A 1061 53.95 -14.57 -50.31
C PRO A 1061 52.82 -14.61 -49.28
N ASP A 1062 51.88 -15.54 -49.39
CA ASP A 1062 50.72 -15.58 -48.50
C ASP A 1062 51.12 -15.80 -47.03
N PHE A 1063 51.09 -14.73 -46.25
CA PHE A 1063 51.56 -14.71 -44.86
C PHE A 1063 50.52 -14.21 -43.86
N VAL A 1064 49.36 -13.72 -44.32
CA VAL A 1064 48.31 -13.14 -43.48
C VAL A 1064 47.05 -13.98 -43.52
N THR A 1065 46.49 -14.31 -42.36
CA THR A 1065 45.16 -14.92 -42.24
C THR A 1065 44.40 -14.25 -41.10
N VAL A 1066 43.18 -13.81 -41.33
CA VAL A 1066 42.28 -13.32 -40.27
C VAL A 1066 41.58 -14.52 -39.64
N LYS A 1067 41.90 -14.78 -38.37
CA LYS A 1067 41.34 -15.86 -37.55
C LYS A 1067 40.54 -15.29 -36.38
N GLY A 1068 39.95 -16.16 -35.56
CA GLY A 1068 39.18 -15.79 -34.37
C GLY A 1068 37.69 -15.99 -34.60
N THR A 1069 36.85 -15.07 -34.12
CA THR A 1069 35.41 -15.07 -34.39
C THR A 1069 34.96 -13.73 -34.94
N LEU A 1070 33.76 -13.66 -35.51
CA LEU A 1070 33.18 -12.42 -36.05
C LEU A 1070 33.21 -11.26 -35.04
N GLY A 1071 33.01 -11.55 -33.75
CA GLY A 1071 33.08 -10.57 -32.66
C GLY A 1071 34.49 -10.19 -32.18
N ASP A 1072 35.49 -11.08 -32.33
CA ASP A 1072 36.89 -10.87 -31.91
C ASP A 1072 37.87 -11.32 -33.02
N PRO A 1073 37.92 -10.60 -34.15
CA PRO A 1073 38.81 -10.93 -35.27
C PRO A 1073 40.28 -10.62 -34.92
N LYS A 1074 41.19 -11.52 -35.30
CA LYS A 1074 42.62 -11.43 -35.03
C LYS A 1074 43.44 -11.73 -36.28
N THR A 1075 44.51 -10.99 -36.47
CA THR A 1075 45.48 -11.27 -37.54
C THR A 1075 46.47 -12.33 -37.08
N HIS A 1076 46.60 -13.40 -37.86
CA HIS A 1076 47.61 -14.44 -37.70
C HIS A 1076 48.63 -14.32 -38.83
N LEU A 1077 49.91 -14.37 -38.49
CA LEU A 1077 51.02 -14.16 -39.43
C LEU A 1077 51.86 -15.44 -39.55
N ASN A 1078 52.13 -15.88 -40.78
CA ASN A 1078 53.06 -16.97 -41.08
C ASN A 1078 54.45 -16.41 -41.37
N GLU A 1079 55.26 -16.22 -40.32
CA GLU A 1079 56.60 -15.62 -40.44
C GLU A 1079 57.55 -16.44 -41.35
N LEU A 1080 57.38 -17.76 -41.39
CA LEU A 1080 58.20 -18.66 -42.21
C LEU A 1080 57.97 -18.44 -43.71
N ALA A 1081 56.75 -18.07 -44.13
CA ALA A 1081 56.42 -17.75 -45.52
C ALA A 1081 57.20 -16.53 -46.05
N LEU A 1082 57.64 -15.64 -45.15
CA LEU A 1082 58.45 -14.47 -45.48
C LEU A 1082 59.96 -14.67 -45.27
N GLY A 1083 60.39 -15.85 -44.75
CA GLY A 1083 61.77 -16.10 -44.33
C GLY A 1083 62.82 -15.78 -45.41
N GLY A 1084 62.58 -16.18 -46.66
CA GLY A 1084 63.50 -15.89 -47.77
C GLY A 1084 63.60 -14.41 -48.17
N LEU A 1085 62.58 -13.60 -47.85
CA LEU A 1085 62.54 -12.15 -48.14
C LEU A 1085 63.11 -11.34 -46.96
N LEU A 1086 62.78 -11.70 -45.73
CA LEU A 1086 63.27 -11.03 -44.53
C LEU A 1086 64.77 -11.31 -44.27
N LEU A 1087 65.31 -12.47 -44.66
CA LEU A 1087 66.74 -12.78 -44.55
C LEU A 1087 67.62 -11.85 -45.40
N LYS A 1088 67.12 -11.34 -46.54
CA LYS A 1088 67.84 -10.38 -47.40
C LYS A 1088 67.92 -8.96 -46.81
N THR A 1089 67.10 -8.66 -45.80
CA THR A 1089 67.06 -7.34 -45.15
C THR A 1089 68.10 -7.18 -44.03
N GLY A 1090 68.97 -8.17 -43.81
CA GLY A 1090 70.07 -8.11 -42.84
C GLY A 1090 69.67 -8.35 -41.38
N VAL A 1091 68.64 -9.17 -41.12
CA VAL A 1091 68.16 -9.47 -39.76
C VAL A 1091 68.36 -10.95 -39.42
N GLY A 1092 68.97 -11.22 -38.26
CA GLY A 1092 69.11 -12.55 -37.69
C GLY A 1092 67.76 -13.15 -37.29
N ILE A 1093 67.19 -13.99 -38.16
CA ILE A 1093 66.01 -14.83 -37.88
C ILE A 1093 66.45 -16.23 -37.39
N ALA A 1094 67.77 -16.50 -37.37
CA ALA A 1094 68.35 -17.78 -36.98
C ALA A 1094 68.22 -18.11 -35.48
N GLU A 1095 68.02 -17.13 -34.59
CA GLU A 1095 67.89 -17.39 -33.14
C GLU A 1095 66.48 -17.81 -32.69
N LYS A 1096 65.43 -17.57 -33.49
CA LYS A 1096 64.05 -17.95 -33.13
C LYS A 1096 63.54 -19.21 -33.82
N VAL A 1097 64.27 -19.73 -34.81
CA VAL A 1097 63.94 -20.98 -35.51
C VAL A 1097 65.06 -21.97 -35.21
N GLY A 1098 64.99 -22.58 -34.02
CA GLY A 1098 66.01 -23.48 -33.49
C GLY A 1098 66.25 -24.71 -34.37
N VAL A 1099 67.25 -24.63 -35.25
CA VAL A 1099 67.80 -25.78 -35.97
C VAL A 1099 69.33 -25.67 -35.93
N ASN A 1100 69.95 -26.48 -35.07
CA ASN A 1100 71.40 -26.74 -35.08
C ASN A 1100 71.58 -28.25 -35.28
N VAL A 1101 72.33 -28.65 -36.31
CA VAL A 1101 72.54 -30.07 -36.67
C VAL A 1101 74.05 -30.38 -36.60
N GLY A 1102 74.38 -31.36 -35.75
CA GLY A 1102 75.67 -32.08 -35.66
C GLY A 1102 76.54 -31.71 -34.45
N ASP A 1103 77.07 -32.62 -33.62
CA ASP A 1103 77.00 -34.09 -33.64
C ASP A 1103 77.39 -34.70 -32.26
N LYS A 1104 77.06 -35.99 -32.10
CA LYS A 1104 77.01 -36.90 -30.94
C LYS A 1104 78.18 -36.96 -29.93
N THR A 1105 77.85 -37.13 -28.63
CA THR A 1105 78.17 -38.28 -27.72
C THR A 1105 77.58 -38.00 -26.32
N GLY A 1106 76.95 -38.89 -25.54
CA GLY A 1106 76.54 -40.29 -25.66
C GLY A 1106 75.72 -40.72 -24.41
N SER A 1107 75.22 -41.96 -24.46
CA SER A 1107 74.72 -42.81 -23.35
C SER A 1107 73.36 -42.46 -22.73
N LEU A 1108 72.25 -43.11 -23.13
CA LEU A 1108 71.79 -44.46 -22.71
C LEU A 1108 71.29 -44.57 -21.26
N LEU A 1109 69.97 -44.76 -21.17
CA LEU A 1109 69.27 -45.77 -20.36
C LEU A 1109 69.49 -45.79 -18.83
N LYS A 1110 68.46 -45.30 -18.14
CA LYS A 1110 67.74 -45.87 -16.98
C LYS A 1110 66.60 -44.90 -16.70
N GLY A 1111 65.32 -45.25 -16.66
CA GLY A 1111 64.71 -46.49 -16.21
C GLY A 1111 63.52 -46.06 -15.38
N VAL A 1112 62.34 -46.39 -15.89
CA VAL A 1112 61.01 -46.51 -15.26
C VAL A 1112 61.03 -46.49 -13.72
N GLY A 1113 60.16 -45.67 -13.11
CA GLY A 1113 59.89 -45.75 -11.68
C GLY A 1113 58.84 -44.73 -11.21
N ASN A 1114 57.63 -45.24 -10.96
CA ASN A 1114 56.57 -44.69 -10.12
C ASN A 1114 55.55 -43.74 -10.80
N LEU A 1115 54.29 -44.07 -11.12
CA LEU A 1115 53.40 -45.23 -10.86
C LEU A 1115 53.58 -45.90 -9.50
N LEU A 1116 52.85 -45.36 -8.51
CA LEU A 1116 52.67 -45.85 -7.13
C LEU A 1116 53.62 -45.26 -6.09
N THR A 1117 53.35 -44.02 -5.70
CA THR A 1117 53.29 -43.67 -4.27
C THR A 1117 52.14 -42.69 -4.08
N GLY A 1118 50.97 -43.24 -3.76
CA GLY A 1118 49.87 -42.45 -3.23
C GLY A 1118 50.24 -41.93 -1.85
N GLN A 1119 49.98 -40.64 -1.61
CA GLN A 1119 49.64 -40.14 -0.29
C GLN A 1119 49.01 -38.76 -0.42
N LYS A 1120 47.71 -38.73 -0.12
CA LYS A 1120 46.93 -37.53 0.22
C LYS A 1120 47.59 -36.85 1.43
N PRO A 1121 47.49 -35.52 1.54
CA PRO A 1121 46.91 -34.98 2.76
C PRO A 1121 45.60 -34.24 2.50
N ALA A 1122 44.59 -34.60 3.29
CA ALA A 1122 43.44 -33.75 3.63
C ALA A 1122 43.93 -32.52 4.42
N THR A 1123 43.23 -31.39 4.44
CA THR A 1123 42.16 -31.08 5.42
C THR A 1123 41.40 -29.79 4.99
N THR A 1124 40.07 -29.85 4.78
CA THR A 1124 38.97 -29.25 5.61
C THR A 1124 38.99 -27.70 5.70
N ASN A 1125 37.94 -26.96 5.33
CA ASN A 1125 36.59 -26.98 5.90
C ASN A 1125 35.51 -26.46 4.93
N ASP A 1126 34.33 -27.07 5.02
CA ASP A 1126 33.03 -26.50 4.69
C ASP A 1126 32.74 -25.23 5.51
N THR A 1127 31.98 -24.29 4.93
CA THR A 1127 30.68 -23.83 5.49
C THR A 1127 29.96 -22.87 4.53
N THR A 1128 28.88 -23.37 3.95
CA THR A 1128 27.51 -22.78 3.99
C THR A 1128 27.29 -21.28 3.75
N THR A 1129 26.56 -21.02 2.64
CA THR A 1129 25.32 -20.22 2.54
C THR A 1129 25.29 -18.79 3.12
N THR A 1130 25.03 -17.80 2.25
CA THR A 1130 23.96 -16.82 2.51
C THR A 1130 23.42 -16.26 1.18
N ASN A 1131 22.12 -16.45 0.98
CA ASN A 1131 21.32 -15.77 -0.05
C ASN A 1131 21.37 -14.25 0.14
N PRO A 1132 21.41 -13.44 -0.92
CA PRO A 1132 21.13 -12.01 -0.80
C PRO A 1132 19.68 -11.81 -0.31
N PRO A 1133 19.43 -10.89 0.64
CA PRO A 1133 18.13 -10.72 1.28
C PRO A 1133 17.06 -10.22 0.30
N PRO A 1134 15.79 -10.60 0.50
CA PRO A 1134 14.68 -10.22 -0.36
C PRO A 1134 14.47 -8.70 -0.30
N LYS A 1135 14.22 -8.10 -1.47
CA LYS A 1135 13.75 -6.72 -1.60
C LYS A 1135 12.43 -6.57 -0.83
N PHE A 1136 12.50 -5.91 0.31
CA PHE A 1136 11.34 -5.49 1.10
C PHE A 1136 10.63 -4.35 0.37
N ASN A 1137 9.39 -4.58 -0.04
CA ASN A 1137 8.50 -3.55 -0.57
C ASN A 1137 7.57 -3.08 0.56
N PRO A 1138 7.71 -1.84 1.08
CA PRO A 1138 6.90 -1.34 2.20
C PRO A 1138 5.40 -1.14 1.88
N LEU A 1139 4.95 -1.43 0.65
CA LEU A 1139 3.55 -1.42 0.26
C LEU A 1139 2.81 -2.76 0.55
N ASP A 1140 3.52 -3.83 0.92
CA ASP A 1140 2.88 -5.11 1.31
C ASP A 1140 2.28 -5.10 2.73
N LEU A 1141 2.48 -4.03 3.52
CA LEU A 1141 1.89 -3.85 4.85
C LEU A 1141 0.47 -3.25 4.83
N LEU A 1142 -0.11 -2.93 3.67
CA LEU A 1142 -1.44 -2.31 3.56
C LEU A 1142 -2.52 -3.22 2.94
N ARG A 1143 -2.26 -4.53 2.76
CA ARG A 1143 -3.32 -5.48 2.39
C ARG A 1143 -4.04 -5.99 3.63
N LYS A 1144 -5.20 -5.38 3.92
CA LYS A 1144 -6.23 -5.85 4.86
C LYS A 1144 -6.53 -7.35 4.66
N LYS A 1145 -6.62 -8.12 5.75
CA LYS A 1145 -7.44 -9.34 5.82
C LYS A 1145 -8.78 -8.97 6.46
N LYS A 1146 -9.84 -9.58 5.91
CA LYS A 1146 -11.22 -9.51 6.40
C LYS A 1146 -11.34 -10.06 7.81
#